data_AF-A0A8X8GY90-F1
#
_entry.id   AF-A0A8X8GY90-F1
#
_cell.length_a   1.000
_cell.length_b   1.000
_cell.length_c   1.000
_cell.angle_alpha   90.00
_cell.angle_beta   90.00
_cell.angle_gamma   90.00
#
_symmetry.space_group_name_H-M   'P 1'
#
loop_
_entity.id
_entity.type
_entity.pdbx_description
1 polymer ?
#
loop_
_entity_poly.entity_id
_entity_poly.type
_entity_poly.pdbx_seq_one_letter_code
_entity_poly.pdbx_strand_id
1 'polypeptide(L)'
;MAVSTGSSSRPLLAPRTAIEDVRRCDLFDASWYMAQYPDVARLGMDPAEHYLWLGARLGRDPSPAFDSKAYLKLNPDVARVGMNPLLHYLRHGLHEGRWVVPVQKSDVPPRGKPVLNWVMNPDNVGWAYGNNARMLAPHLPEFEHVIDGTEPGADLALYFDIKIFKMRGVLGQRNVLRVGGPRPIELAYGDDFARLRADLSVFDSVIVLNGQLQDLLSPLHANVHLIPNALDLDDWAICDPRSGDSFTVGFAGNLTTSKERKIKGYDFVEDACKALDLPLLHFGKGAGQIAREDMRAKFYSQIDCLVHPVAPGKEGCSNVIMEALALGVPVITTRDAGFHAERIPDGEGILYCKRDQHDIARQIERLRDTPGLAATMRAAARRFAENYHNVRRTAPLYRRAFTPRNAATQAPPRVHFVPFWEPAADFASSRLRCAQPVKLLAGSAQMHAALGFAPEAEVVIVSQLASDATYDALMANPQITVIYDVCDRYYDDDRQVGGVHAKTRFFQLAERATVIIASTVALKREITALGLARPVVCIQDGIDYLGQRDASPSPADGPVVWYGNAGRNNFESARWMIDHVMQNTERGMRLITRKRHFNHVAKTENKPEYAAYGDVAVDWAYDSFVADLRACSICLLSHSPEENTKSPNRLITAIANGVPVIVTSAPSCEALLRAGGMDYAIVRDKAGLDRAMTALSAPAERQRYLQKMQGVIERRFGDVAIREQYEALLRHHVVTGPGRAVTRRLKVMFVSHNMNVGEGAPTSLMQTVLGLKAHYDIDPVVFSVMPGALEEEYRRAGIEVIVPDFGARSRLAANIIARTHEKLGERFREDVRAQGIDVVVVNTATCLWFAKLAEDMGVPTLAMIRESSQEHVNFTFGPELVMEACRAGLEQTGKAIFVSEHTRELWRGHHGLQRTALIPNGIDLAHFDTVRAMDKAALRASLGQPADGVLLVSVGSINARKAQADILEAIAALPEDLHGTLRLALVGAKPSEYLDQIKARIATLPSLAGRVHIEPETHDVALWYRAADAFVFASKNESYPRVIVEAMSFGLPIVSSAVFGTQEQIVDGESGLLYPPGDIAHLTRHLHRLLTDGRARAALAESAATRFWELVTYREMVHQYFVLIRQAVAEKSGEPARPVTHEGTVAA
;
A
#
# COMPACT_ATOMS: atom_id res chain seq x y z
N MET A 1 -61.97 2.34 35.76
CA MET A 1 -62.64 2.43 37.08
C MET A 1 -61.66 1.97 38.16
N ALA A 2 -61.47 2.82 39.18
CA ALA A 2 -60.92 2.64 40.54
C ALA A 2 -59.90 1.51 40.82
N VAL A 3 -58.62 1.79 41.15
CA VAL A 3 -58.04 2.20 42.47
C VAL A 3 -57.93 1.01 43.45
N SER A 4 -56.73 0.50 43.77
CA SER A 4 -55.93 0.71 45.01
C SER A 4 -55.39 -0.68 45.43
N THR A 5 -54.19 -0.98 45.93
CA THR A 5 -53.07 -0.26 46.58
C THR A 5 -51.86 -1.21 46.64
N GLY A 6 -50.64 -0.64 46.57
CA GLY A 6 -49.56 -0.95 47.51
C GLY A 6 -48.86 -2.33 47.51
N SER A 7 -47.62 -2.30 47.00
CA SER A 7 -46.39 -2.75 47.69
C SER A 7 -46.13 -4.24 47.98
N SER A 8 -44.97 -4.66 47.45
CA SER A 8 -44.05 -5.70 47.91
C SER A 8 -44.38 -7.17 47.59
N SER A 9 -43.78 -7.66 46.51
CA SER A 9 -43.11 -8.96 46.57
C SER A 9 -41.82 -8.91 45.75
N ARG A 10 -40.75 -9.41 46.38
CA ARG A 10 -39.38 -9.54 45.90
C ARG A 10 -39.32 -10.16 44.48
N PRO A 11 -38.25 -9.89 43.70
CA PRO A 11 -38.00 -10.66 42.48
C PRO A 11 -37.94 -12.15 42.85
N LEU A 12 -38.61 -12.97 42.04
CA LEU A 12 -38.81 -14.41 42.19
C LEU A 12 -37.51 -15.12 42.59
N LEU A 13 -37.33 -15.35 43.89
CA LEU A 13 -36.42 -16.38 44.39
C LEU A 13 -36.87 -17.70 43.76
N ALA A 14 -35.96 -18.43 43.13
CA ALA A 14 -36.17 -19.84 42.83
C ALA A 14 -36.70 -20.51 44.10
N PRO A 15 -37.70 -21.41 44.00
CA PRO A 15 -38.26 -22.02 45.20
C PRO A 15 -37.10 -22.62 46.00
N ARG A 16 -37.04 -22.33 47.32
CA ARG A 16 -35.95 -22.77 48.23
C ARG A 16 -35.54 -24.23 47.99
N THR A 17 -36.48 -25.05 47.55
CA THR A 17 -36.30 -26.42 47.11
C THR A 17 -35.23 -26.60 46.01
N ALA A 18 -35.14 -25.77 44.98
CA ALA A 18 -34.14 -25.93 43.91
C ALA A 18 -32.70 -25.66 44.36
N ILE A 19 -32.52 -24.68 45.26
CA ILE A 19 -31.21 -24.40 45.86
C ILE A 19 -30.86 -25.53 46.84
N GLU A 20 -31.82 -26.03 47.61
CA GLU A 20 -31.62 -27.19 48.49
C GLU A 20 -31.34 -28.48 47.72
N ASP A 21 -31.99 -28.70 46.56
CA ASP A 21 -31.77 -29.85 45.67
C ASP A 21 -30.31 -29.87 45.19
N VAL A 22 -29.80 -28.73 44.71
CA VAL A 22 -28.40 -28.60 44.30
C VAL A 22 -27.47 -28.74 45.51
N ARG A 23 -27.78 -28.06 46.63
CA ARG A 23 -26.91 -28.05 47.82
C ARG A 23 -26.76 -29.43 48.47
N ARG A 24 -27.79 -30.27 48.42
CA ARG A 24 -27.81 -31.59 49.08
C ARG A 24 -27.43 -32.74 48.16
N CYS A 25 -27.26 -32.50 46.86
CA CYS A 25 -26.88 -33.56 45.94
C CYS A 25 -25.38 -33.86 46.02
N ASP A 26 -25.03 -35.13 45.87
CA ASP A 26 -23.63 -35.58 45.87
C ASP A 26 -22.84 -35.09 44.63
N LEU A 27 -23.52 -34.44 43.69
CA LEU A 27 -22.98 -33.92 42.43
C LEU A 27 -22.68 -32.41 42.48
N PHE A 28 -22.83 -31.77 43.63
CA PHE A 28 -22.42 -30.38 43.87
C PHE A 28 -21.47 -30.32 45.08
N ASP A 29 -20.24 -29.83 44.86
CA ASP A 29 -19.24 -29.67 45.91
C ASP A 29 -18.92 -28.18 46.10
N ALA A 30 -19.49 -27.59 47.15
CA ALA A 30 -19.34 -26.17 47.43
C ALA A 30 -17.88 -25.74 47.65
N SER A 31 -17.08 -26.59 48.32
CA SER A 31 -15.67 -26.28 48.63
C SER A 31 -14.83 -26.32 47.37
N TRP A 32 -15.04 -27.34 46.53
CA TRP A 32 -14.38 -27.43 45.23
C TRP A 32 -14.81 -26.31 44.28
N TYR A 33 -16.11 -26.00 44.23
CA TYR A 33 -16.66 -24.97 43.37
C TYR A 33 -16.07 -23.59 43.68
N MET A 34 -15.94 -23.23 44.96
CA MET A 34 -15.30 -21.99 45.37
C MET A 34 -13.80 -21.96 45.10
N ALA A 35 -13.11 -23.11 45.23
CA ALA A 35 -11.69 -23.21 44.92
C ALA A 35 -11.41 -23.06 43.42
N GLN A 36 -12.27 -23.61 42.56
CA GLN A 36 -12.16 -23.48 41.10
C GLN A 36 -12.60 -22.11 40.57
N TYR A 37 -13.53 -21.45 41.27
CA TYR A 37 -14.11 -20.18 40.84
C TYR A 37 -13.97 -19.11 41.94
N PRO A 38 -12.79 -18.49 42.09
CA PRO A 38 -12.50 -17.54 43.18
C PRO A 38 -13.34 -16.24 43.12
N ASP A 39 -13.94 -15.93 41.97
CA ASP A 39 -14.84 -14.80 41.80
C ASP A 39 -16.14 -14.96 42.61
N VAL A 40 -16.57 -16.20 42.86
CA VAL A 40 -17.74 -16.52 43.71
C VAL A 40 -17.51 -16.04 45.14
N ALA A 41 -16.31 -16.24 45.67
CA ALA A 41 -15.94 -15.81 47.02
C ALA A 41 -15.92 -14.27 47.17
N ARG A 42 -15.56 -13.54 46.11
CA ARG A 42 -15.58 -12.06 46.10
C ARG A 42 -16.99 -11.48 46.08
N LEU A 43 -17.95 -12.22 45.52
CA LEU A 43 -19.37 -11.83 45.45
C LEU A 43 -20.15 -12.11 46.74
N GLY A 44 -19.58 -12.87 47.69
CA GLY A 44 -20.23 -13.22 48.96
C GLY A 44 -21.51 -14.05 48.81
N MET A 45 -21.72 -14.67 47.66
CA MET A 45 -22.92 -15.44 47.32
C MET A 45 -22.76 -16.90 47.72
N ASP A 46 -23.85 -17.57 48.12
CA ASP A 46 -23.85 -19.02 48.37
C ASP A 46 -23.43 -19.77 47.09
N PRO A 47 -22.50 -20.75 47.14
CA PRO A 47 -22.00 -21.41 45.94
C PRO A 47 -23.07 -22.14 45.12
N ALA A 48 -24.05 -22.79 45.78
CA ALA A 48 -25.13 -23.48 45.10
C ALA A 48 -26.08 -22.48 44.43
N GLU A 49 -26.36 -21.37 45.10
CA GLU A 49 -27.12 -20.25 44.52
C GLU A 49 -26.38 -19.64 43.31
N HIS A 50 -25.09 -19.38 43.43
CA HIS A 50 -24.27 -18.87 42.33
C HIS A 50 -24.27 -19.82 41.14
N TYR A 51 -24.08 -21.11 41.37
CA TYR A 51 -24.09 -22.10 40.30
C TYR A 51 -25.45 -22.18 39.59
N LEU A 52 -26.55 -22.15 40.35
CA LEU A 52 -27.91 -22.22 39.82
C LEU A 52 -28.21 -21.06 38.86
N TRP A 53 -27.84 -19.84 39.23
CA TRP A 53 -28.20 -18.62 38.51
C TRP A 53 -27.21 -18.23 37.42
N LEU A 54 -25.92 -18.39 37.69
CA LEU A 54 -24.85 -17.85 36.85
C LEU A 54 -23.89 -18.94 36.38
N GLY A 55 -23.46 -19.82 37.28
CA GLY A 55 -22.43 -20.82 37.01
C GLY A 55 -22.75 -21.72 35.82
N ALA A 56 -23.94 -22.34 35.82
CA ALA A 56 -24.36 -23.21 34.72
C ALA A 56 -24.44 -22.48 33.37
N ARG A 57 -24.88 -21.22 33.35
CA ARG A 57 -24.94 -20.40 32.12
C ARG A 57 -23.56 -20.03 31.60
N LEU A 58 -22.61 -19.83 32.51
CA LEU A 58 -21.20 -19.65 32.19
C LEU A 58 -20.50 -20.98 31.83
N GLY A 59 -21.23 -22.10 31.81
CA GLY A 59 -20.69 -23.42 31.53
C GLY A 59 -19.70 -23.90 32.58
N ARG A 60 -19.87 -23.49 33.83
CA ARG A 60 -19.08 -23.97 34.98
C ARG A 60 -19.59 -25.32 35.43
N ASP A 61 -18.71 -26.08 36.08
CA ASP A 61 -19.03 -27.41 36.59
C ASP A 61 -19.36 -27.32 38.09
N PRO A 62 -20.40 -28.00 38.58
CA PRO A 62 -20.81 -27.95 39.99
C PRO A 62 -19.92 -28.78 40.93
N SER A 63 -19.21 -29.77 40.39
CA SER A 63 -18.29 -30.65 41.12
C SER A 63 -17.40 -31.42 40.13
N PRO A 64 -16.34 -32.10 40.60
CA PRO A 64 -15.60 -33.05 39.77
C PRO A 64 -16.44 -34.22 39.25
N ALA A 65 -17.63 -34.46 39.80
CA ALA A 65 -18.48 -35.59 39.45
C ALA A 65 -19.52 -35.27 38.36
N PHE A 66 -19.57 -34.02 37.88
CA PHE A 66 -20.59 -33.60 36.92
C PHE A 66 -20.05 -32.52 35.96
N ASP A 67 -19.90 -32.86 34.69
CA ASP A 67 -19.55 -31.93 33.60
C ASP A 67 -20.82 -31.34 32.99
N SER A 68 -21.03 -30.04 33.22
CA SER A 68 -22.23 -29.31 32.76
C SER A 68 -22.34 -29.28 31.24
N LYS A 69 -21.20 -29.16 30.55
CA LYS A 69 -21.15 -29.03 29.08
C LYS A 69 -21.35 -30.38 28.41
N ALA A 70 -20.72 -31.43 28.92
CA ALA A 70 -20.90 -32.79 28.45
C ALA A 70 -22.35 -33.24 28.63
N TYR A 71 -22.97 -32.90 29.77
CA TYR A 71 -24.38 -33.21 30.02
C TYR A 71 -25.30 -32.52 28.99
N LEU A 72 -25.11 -31.23 28.71
CA LEU A 72 -25.90 -30.51 27.69
C LEU A 72 -25.65 -31.03 26.27
N LYS A 73 -24.44 -31.49 25.97
CA LYS A 73 -24.10 -32.07 24.65
C LYS A 73 -24.76 -33.43 24.43
N LEU A 74 -24.81 -34.26 25.47
CA LEU A 74 -25.51 -35.55 25.43
C LEU A 74 -27.04 -35.39 25.45
N ASN A 75 -27.53 -34.22 25.87
CA ASN A 75 -28.95 -33.92 26.03
C ASN A 75 -29.34 -32.62 25.29
N PRO A 76 -29.36 -32.63 23.94
CA PRO A 76 -29.63 -31.43 23.15
C PRO A 76 -31.02 -30.81 23.40
N ASP A 77 -31.98 -31.62 23.82
CA ASP A 77 -33.32 -31.19 24.23
C ASP A 77 -33.28 -30.26 25.45
N VAL A 78 -32.42 -30.55 26.42
CA VAL A 78 -32.19 -29.72 27.62
C VAL A 78 -31.46 -28.43 27.25
N ALA A 79 -30.45 -28.54 26.38
CA ALA A 79 -29.70 -27.39 25.88
C ALA A 79 -30.60 -26.39 25.13
N ARG A 80 -31.51 -26.90 24.28
CA ARG A 80 -32.45 -26.06 23.51
C ARG A 80 -33.42 -25.26 24.39
N VAL A 81 -33.81 -25.81 25.54
CA VAL A 81 -34.73 -25.16 26.50
C VAL A 81 -33.97 -24.27 27.50
N GLY A 82 -32.63 -24.35 27.54
CA GLY A 82 -31.79 -23.52 28.40
C GLY A 82 -31.93 -23.84 29.90
N MET A 83 -32.32 -25.06 30.24
CA MET A 83 -32.48 -25.48 31.64
C MET A 83 -31.12 -25.74 32.30
N ASN A 84 -31.01 -25.46 33.60
CA ASN A 84 -29.78 -25.76 34.35
C ASN A 84 -29.49 -27.28 34.30
N PRO A 85 -28.30 -27.71 33.86
CA PRO A 85 -28.02 -29.11 33.56
C PRO A 85 -28.08 -30.01 34.79
N LEU A 86 -27.52 -29.57 35.92
CA LEU A 86 -27.56 -30.35 37.16
C LEU A 86 -28.98 -30.41 37.72
N LEU A 87 -29.71 -29.29 37.72
CA LEU A 87 -31.08 -29.27 38.20
C LEU A 87 -32.00 -30.15 37.33
N HIS A 88 -31.81 -30.12 36.00
CA HIS A 88 -32.52 -31.00 35.08
C HIS A 88 -32.20 -32.47 35.39
N TYR A 89 -30.92 -32.80 35.59
CA TYR A 89 -30.52 -34.16 35.92
C TYR A 89 -31.19 -34.66 37.20
N LEU A 90 -31.16 -33.87 38.27
CA LEU A 90 -31.74 -34.27 39.56
C LEU A 90 -33.25 -34.48 39.48
N ARG A 91 -33.97 -33.67 38.70
CA ARG A 91 -35.44 -33.70 38.64
C ARG A 91 -36.00 -34.66 37.60
N HIS A 92 -35.29 -34.85 36.50
CA HIS A 92 -35.78 -35.59 35.33
C HIS A 92 -34.75 -36.62 34.88
N GLY A 93 -33.51 -36.17 34.67
CA GLY A 93 -32.48 -37.00 34.03
C GLY A 93 -32.14 -38.30 34.76
N LEU A 94 -32.18 -38.32 36.10
CA LEU A 94 -31.92 -39.53 36.88
C LEU A 94 -32.99 -40.61 36.65
N HIS A 95 -34.27 -40.22 36.62
CA HIS A 95 -35.39 -41.13 36.39
C HIS A 95 -35.49 -41.54 34.91
N GLU A 96 -35.06 -40.67 34.00
CA GLU A 96 -34.97 -40.95 32.57
C GLU A 96 -33.73 -41.78 32.19
N GLY A 97 -32.89 -42.16 33.15
CA GLY A 97 -31.68 -42.95 32.92
C GLY A 97 -30.61 -42.22 32.11
N ARG A 98 -30.61 -40.88 32.11
CA ARG A 98 -29.60 -40.06 31.44
C ARG A 98 -28.26 -40.19 32.18
N TRP A 99 -27.17 -40.15 31.44
CA TRP A 99 -25.84 -40.39 32.01
C TRP A 99 -25.20 -39.06 32.45
N VAL A 100 -24.57 -39.06 33.62
CA VAL A 100 -23.69 -37.98 34.06
C VAL A 100 -22.25 -38.35 33.82
N VAL A 101 -21.48 -37.39 33.33
CA VAL A 101 -20.06 -37.57 33.03
C VAL A 101 -19.27 -36.85 34.13
N PRO A 102 -18.43 -37.55 34.91
CA PRO A 102 -17.53 -36.88 35.84
C PRO A 102 -16.48 -36.07 35.07
N VAL A 103 -16.07 -34.94 35.64
CA VAL A 103 -14.97 -34.10 35.15
C VAL A 103 -13.69 -34.94 35.21
N GLN A 104 -13.28 -35.51 34.09
CA GLN A 104 -12.07 -36.33 34.03
C GLN A 104 -10.83 -35.46 34.27
N LYS A 105 -10.03 -35.83 35.28
CA LYS A 105 -8.61 -35.44 35.33
C LYS A 105 -7.82 -36.39 34.43
N SER A 106 -7.04 -35.78 33.54
CA SER A 106 -6.02 -36.36 32.65
C SER A 106 -6.50 -37.12 31.40
N ASP A 107 -5.92 -36.70 30.28
CA ASP A 107 -5.30 -37.54 29.26
C ASP A 107 -6.19 -38.53 28.50
N VAL A 108 -7.14 -38.00 27.72
CA VAL A 108 -7.56 -38.60 26.43
C VAL A 108 -7.77 -37.44 25.44
N PRO A 109 -7.14 -37.45 24.25
CA PRO A 109 -7.25 -36.33 23.33
C PRO A 109 -8.67 -36.24 22.76
N PRO A 110 -9.23 -35.02 22.60
CA PRO A 110 -10.46 -34.84 21.84
C PRO A 110 -10.20 -35.25 20.38
N ARG A 111 -11.26 -35.46 19.58
CA ARG A 111 -11.16 -35.61 18.10
C ARG A 111 -10.02 -34.71 17.60
N GLY A 112 -8.95 -35.34 17.10
CA GLY A 112 -7.58 -34.85 17.22
C GLY A 112 -7.44 -33.36 16.96
N LYS A 113 -6.89 -32.61 17.91
CA LYS A 113 -6.38 -31.28 17.60
C LYS A 113 -5.30 -31.48 16.53
N PRO A 114 -5.24 -30.60 15.52
CA PRO A 114 -4.45 -30.93 14.37
C PRO A 114 -2.96 -30.88 14.71
N VAL A 115 -2.23 -31.96 14.41
CA VAL A 115 -0.86 -32.20 14.86
C VAL A 115 0.11 -31.51 13.91
N LEU A 116 0.90 -30.55 14.42
CA LEU A 116 2.03 -29.98 13.68
C LEU A 116 3.30 -30.78 13.95
N ASN A 117 3.94 -31.27 12.90
CA ASN A 117 5.23 -31.93 12.97
C ASN A 117 6.35 -31.06 12.37
N TRP A 118 7.37 -30.75 13.18
CA TRP A 118 8.56 -30.01 12.76
C TRP A 118 9.66 -30.97 12.31
N VAL A 119 9.90 -31.03 11.00
CA VAL A 119 10.91 -31.95 10.46
C VAL A 119 12.28 -31.27 10.46
N MET A 120 13.04 -31.51 11.53
CA MET A 120 14.35 -30.89 11.79
C MET A 120 15.53 -31.89 11.67
N ASN A 121 16.74 -31.35 11.51
CA ASN A 121 17.99 -32.11 11.61
C ASN A 121 18.35 -32.35 13.10
N PRO A 122 18.68 -33.59 13.53
CA PRO A 122 19.11 -33.91 14.90
C PRO A 122 20.24 -33.01 15.44
N ASP A 123 21.15 -32.55 14.58
CA ASP A 123 22.31 -31.73 14.98
C ASP A 123 21.97 -30.27 15.32
N ASN A 124 20.72 -29.83 15.07
CA ASN A 124 20.28 -28.43 15.07
C ASN A 124 19.18 -28.10 16.11
N VAL A 125 18.83 -29.03 16.99
CA VAL A 125 17.75 -28.87 17.98
C VAL A 125 18.02 -27.75 19.00
N GLY A 126 19.29 -27.39 19.22
CA GLY A 126 19.70 -26.57 20.37
C GLY A 126 19.96 -25.07 20.18
N TRP A 127 19.68 -24.39 19.04
CA TRP A 127 20.09 -22.97 18.94
C TRP A 127 19.21 -21.99 18.15
N ALA A 128 18.71 -22.32 16.96
CA ALA A 128 18.18 -21.27 16.06
C ALA A 128 16.80 -21.57 15.47
N TYR A 129 16.64 -22.67 14.74
CA TYR A 129 15.41 -22.97 14.00
C TYR A 129 14.31 -23.59 14.89
N GLY A 130 14.68 -24.45 15.83
CA GLY A 130 13.75 -25.00 16.83
C GLY A 130 13.19 -23.95 17.80
N ASN A 131 13.91 -22.84 18.03
CA ASN A 131 13.44 -21.76 18.89
C ASN A 131 12.46 -20.81 18.18
N ASN A 132 12.66 -20.50 16.89
CA ASN A 132 11.64 -19.77 16.11
C ASN A 132 10.34 -20.59 16.01
N ALA A 133 10.47 -21.92 15.86
CA ALA A 133 9.34 -22.84 15.91
C ALA A 133 8.59 -22.80 17.26
N ARG A 134 9.32 -22.89 18.38
CA ARG A 134 8.76 -22.78 19.73
C ARG A 134 8.12 -21.42 20.02
N MET A 135 8.71 -20.32 19.54
CA MET A 135 8.16 -18.96 19.74
C MET A 135 6.93 -18.70 18.88
N LEU A 136 6.88 -19.25 17.66
CA LEU A 136 5.70 -19.12 16.79
C LEU A 136 4.54 -19.98 17.29
N ALA A 137 4.82 -21.13 17.91
CA ALA A 137 3.81 -22.13 18.31
C ALA A 137 2.64 -21.54 19.12
N PRO A 138 2.83 -20.74 20.19
CA PRO A 138 1.71 -20.13 20.93
C PRO A 138 0.84 -19.15 20.12
N HIS A 139 1.34 -18.65 18.98
CA HIS A 139 0.66 -17.65 18.16
C HIS A 139 0.01 -18.22 16.90
N LEU A 140 0.18 -19.52 16.64
CA LEU A 140 -0.52 -20.22 15.57
C LEU A 140 -1.94 -20.62 16.05
N PRO A 141 -2.96 -20.61 15.17
CA PRO A 141 -4.31 -21.03 15.55
C PRO A 141 -4.34 -22.51 15.95
N GLU A 142 -5.38 -22.96 16.67
CA GLU A 142 -5.59 -24.32 17.24
C GLU A 142 -5.02 -25.50 16.41
N PHE A 143 -3.71 -25.71 16.50
CA PHE A 143 -2.96 -26.89 16.06
C PHE A 143 -2.21 -27.37 17.32
N GLU A 144 -2.39 -28.63 17.74
CA GLU A 144 -1.56 -29.20 18.80
C GLU A 144 -0.13 -29.38 18.28
N HIS A 145 0.83 -28.73 18.93
CA HIS A 145 2.23 -28.74 18.52
C HIS A 145 3.00 -29.84 19.26
N VAL A 146 3.61 -30.77 18.52
CA VAL A 146 4.59 -31.71 19.09
C VAL A 146 5.99 -31.23 18.68
N ILE A 147 6.84 -30.96 19.66
CA ILE A 147 8.21 -30.43 19.45
C ILE A 147 9.20 -31.55 19.04
N ASP A 148 8.79 -32.82 19.10
CA ASP A 148 9.64 -33.97 18.75
C ASP A 148 9.05 -34.76 17.57
N GLY A 149 9.69 -34.64 16.41
CA GLY A 149 9.15 -35.04 15.11
C GLY A 149 9.25 -36.52 14.78
N THR A 150 8.74 -37.40 15.65
CA THR A 150 8.87 -38.86 15.49
C THR A 150 7.57 -39.63 15.20
N GLU A 151 6.41 -38.97 15.06
CA GLU A 151 5.14 -39.68 14.83
C GLU A 151 4.62 -39.60 13.38
N PRO A 152 4.24 -40.74 12.75
CA PRO A 152 3.49 -40.76 11.49
C PRO A 152 2.05 -40.24 11.68
N GLY A 153 1.57 -39.37 10.80
CA GLY A 153 0.15 -38.96 10.77
C GLY A 153 -0.17 -37.49 11.09
N ALA A 154 0.80 -36.59 11.07
CA ALA A 154 0.59 -35.17 11.32
C ALA A 154 -0.29 -34.47 10.25
N ASP A 155 -1.17 -33.57 10.67
CA ASP A 155 -2.00 -32.76 9.77
C ASP A 155 -1.18 -31.78 8.93
N LEU A 156 -0.06 -31.31 9.49
CA LEU A 156 0.88 -30.42 8.82
C LEU A 156 2.32 -30.82 9.16
N ALA A 157 3.16 -30.96 8.14
CA ALA A 157 4.60 -31.19 8.26
C ALA A 157 5.36 -29.98 7.71
N LEU A 158 6.19 -29.34 8.54
CA LEU A 158 7.02 -28.20 8.15
C LEU A 158 8.48 -28.62 8.05
N TYR A 159 9.04 -28.54 6.84
CA TYR A 159 10.42 -28.90 6.52
C TYR A 159 11.30 -27.66 6.48
N PHE A 160 12.49 -27.71 7.06
CA PHE A 160 13.43 -26.58 7.04
C PHE A 160 14.46 -26.63 5.91
N ASP A 161 14.55 -27.76 5.22
CA ASP A 161 15.44 -27.98 4.09
C ASP A 161 14.87 -29.10 3.23
N ILE A 162 14.92 -28.92 1.91
CA ILE A 162 14.48 -29.91 0.93
C ILE A 162 15.30 -31.22 1.02
N LYS A 163 16.53 -31.16 1.52
CA LYS A 163 17.33 -32.35 1.81
C LYS A 163 16.73 -33.19 2.94
N ILE A 164 16.14 -32.55 3.95
CA ILE A 164 15.51 -33.24 5.07
C ILE A 164 14.29 -34.03 4.59
N PHE A 165 13.48 -33.43 3.70
CA PHE A 165 12.38 -34.13 3.04
C PHE A 165 12.85 -35.43 2.36
N LYS A 166 13.90 -35.35 1.53
CA LYS A 166 14.47 -36.52 0.84
C LYS A 166 15.04 -37.59 1.77
N MET A 167 15.62 -37.20 2.91
CA MET A 167 16.22 -38.15 3.86
C MET A 167 15.18 -38.83 4.75
N ARG A 168 14.16 -38.10 5.19
CA ARG A 168 13.22 -38.57 6.22
C ARG A 168 12.01 -39.29 5.63
N GLY A 169 11.54 -38.90 4.44
CA GLY A 169 10.39 -39.53 3.77
C GLY A 169 9.07 -39.48 4.55
N VAL A 170 9.03 -38.78 5.70
CA VAL A 170 7.81 -38.51 6.48
C VAL A 170 6.96 -37.59 5.63
N LEU A 171 5.65 -37.85 5.52
CA LEU A 171 4.67 -37.00 4.85
C LEU A 171 3.57 -36.66 5.85
N GLY A 172 3.26 -35.37 6.00
CA GLY A 172 2.03 -34.93 6.66
C GLY A 172 0.87 -34.93 5.66
N GLN A 173 -0.36 -34.74 6.14
CA GLN A 173 -1.50 -34.47 5.26
C GLN A 173 -1.29 -33.19 4.44
N ARG A 174 -0.54 -32.24 5.01
CA ARG A 174 -0.01 -31.05 4.33
C ARG A 174 1.48 -30.95 4.55
N ASN A 175 2.22 -30.54 3.52
CA ASN A 175 3.66 -30.37 3.57
C ASN A 175 4.01 -28.93 3.23
N VAL A 176 4.73 -28.25 4.13
CA VAL A 176 5.21 -26.88 3.89
C VAL A 176 6.72 -26.87 3.96
N LEU A 177 7.37 -26.29 2.96
CA LEU A 177 8.82 -26.17 2.91
C LEU A 177 9.24 -24.76 3.31
N ARG A 178 10.11 -24.60 4.31
CA ARG A 178 10.75 -23.34 4.67
C ARG A 178 12.22 -23.34 4.27
N VAL A 179 12.63 -22.43 3.41
CA VAL A 179 13.98 -22.35 2.85
C VAL A 179 14.76 -21.21 3.49
N GLY A 180 15.82 -21.55 4.22
CA GLY A 180 16.63 -20.59 4.98
C GLY A 180 17.68 -19.80 4.19
N GLY A 181 18.06 -20.25 2.99
CA GLY A 181 19.06 -19.61 2.11
C GLY A 181 19.21 -20.39 0.79
N PRO A 182 19.85 -19.85 -0.25
CA PRO A 182 19.89 -20.47 -1.59
C PRO A 182 20.88 -21.64 -1.70
N ARG A 183 21.92 -21.67 -0.85
CA ARG A 183 23.00 -22.68 -0.90
C ARG A 183 22.53 -24.15 -0.91
N PRO A 184 21.55 -24.61 -0.11
CA PRO A 184 21.08 -25.99 -0.17
C PRO A 184 20.46 -26.35 -1.53
N ILE A 185 19.81 -25.38 -2.18
CA ILE A 185 19.22 -25.53 -3.51
C ILE A 185 20.32 -25.56 -4.56
N GLU A 186 21.22 -24.58 -4.56
CA GLU A 186 22.38 -24.52 -5.48
C GLU A 186 23.19 -25.83 -5.44
N LEU A 187 23.51 -26.33 -4.24
CA LEU A 187 24.29 -27.55 -4.07
C LEU A 187 23.56 -28.84 -4.49
N ALA A 188 22.23 -28.86 -4.43
CA ALA A 188 21.45 -30.06 -4.71
C ALA A 188 20.95 -30.12 -6.15
N TYR A 189 20.76 -28.96 -6.80
CA TYR A 189 20.10 -28.86 -8.11
C TYR A 189 20.94 -28.13 -9.17
N GLY A 190 21.87 -27.24 -8.79
CA GLY A 190 22.52 -26.38 -9.77
C GLY A 190 21.49 -25.64 -10.62
N ASP A 191 21.59 -25.79 -11.95
CA ASP A 191 20.65 -25.21 -12.92
C ASP A 191 19.50 -26.16 -13.35
N ASP A 192 19.35 -27.32 -12.70
CA ASP A 192 18.29 -28.30 -12.99
C ASP A 192 16.94 -27.90 -12.36
N PHE A 193 16.33 -26.86 -12.93
CA PHE A 193 15.04 -26.31 -12.47
C PHE A 193 13.87 -27.27 -12.69
N ALA A 194 13.97 -28.20 -13.63
CA ALA A 194 12.93 -29.20 -13.87
C ALA A 194 12.84 -30.17 -12.69
N ARG A 195 13.99 -30.66 -12.21
CA ARG A 195 14.07 -31.49 -11.02
C ARG A 195 13.67 -30.74 -9.76
N LEU A 196 14.11 -29.49 -9.61
CA LEU A 196 13.70 -28.65 -8.49
C LEU A 196 12.18 -28.44 -8.47
N ARG A 197 11.54 -28.15 -9.61
CA ARG A 197 10.08 -28.03 -9.73
C ARG A 197 9.37 -29.34 -9.33
N ALA A 198 9.87 -30.48 -9.79
CA ALA A 198 9.31 -31.79 -9.43
C ALA A 198 9.39 -32.03 -7.91
N ASP A 199 10.53 -31.75 -7.29
CA ASP A 199 10.71 -31.91 -5.85
C ASP A 199 9.94 -30.88 -5.03
N LEU A 200 9.62 -29.70 -5.59
CA LEU A 200 8.77 -28.70 -4.93
C LEU A 200 7.27 -29.05 -4.99
N SER A 201 6.85 -29.84 -5.97
CA SER A 201 5.42 -30.15 -6.21
C SER A 201 4.75 -30.94 -5.08
N VAL A 202 5.54 -31.54 -4.19
CA VAL A 202 5.07 -32.30 -3.02
C VAL A 202 4.69 -31.41 -1.83
N PHE A 203 4.98 -30.11 -1.90
CA PHE A 203 4.66 -29.14 -0.86
C PHE A 203 3.42 -28.31 -1.24
N ASP A 204 2.52 -28.09 -0.31
CA ASP A 204 1.36 -27.21 -0.49
C ASP A 204 1.75 -25.73 -0.52
N SER A 205 2.83 -25.40 0.20
CA SER A 205 3.35 -24.04 0.34
C SER A 205 4.87 -24.04 0.53
N VAL A 206 5.53 -22.99 0.05
CA VAL A 206 6.96 -22.76 0.25
C VAL A 206 7.16 -21.41 0.94
N ILE A 207 7.78 -21.40 2.11
CA ILE A 207 8.20 -20.22 2.84
C ILE A 207 9.66 -19.92 2.51
N VAL A 208 9.96 -18.70 2.08
CA VAL A 208 11.31 -18.23 1.79
C VAL A 208 11.68 -17.11 2.75
N LEU A 209 12.95 -17.02 3.13
CA LEU A 209 13.40 -16.02 4.11
C LEU A 209 13.90 -14.70 3.50
N ASN A 210 14.07 -14.63 2.17
CA ASN A 210 14.52 -13.42 1.47
C ASN A 210 13.89 -13.34 0.06
N GLY A 211 13.95 -12.15 -0.56
CA GLY A 211 13.43 -11.85 -1.88
C GLY A 211 14.14 -12.62 -2.98
N GLN A 212 15.47 -12.80 -2.89
CA GLN A 212 16.21 -13.61 -3.87
C GLN A 212 15.64 -15.03 -4.03
N LEU A 213 15.30 -15.69 -2.92
CA LEU A 213 14.66 -17.00 -2.95
C LEU A 213 13.22 -16.95 -3.45
N GLN A 214 12.50 -15.86 -3.16
CA GLN A 214 11.16 -15.66 -3.68
C GLN A 214 11.18 -15.60 -5.21
N ASP A 215 12.06 -14.77 -5.78
CA ASP A 215 12.21 -14.63 -7.23
C ASP A 215 12.65 -15.94 -7.90
N LEU A 216 13.52 -16.71 -7.23
CA LEU A 216 13.97 -18.01 -7.71
C LEU A 216 12.84 -19.05 -7.73
N LEU A 217 11.99 -19.08 -6.71
CA LEU A 217 11.05 -20.18 -6.48
C LEU A 217 9.61 -19.88 -6.94
N SER A 218 9.19 -18.63 -7.00
CA SER A 218 7.85 -18.24 -7.48
C SER A 218 7.53 -18.71 -8.91
N PRO A 219 8.48 -18.76 -9.87
CA PRO A 219 8.23 -19.36 -11.19
C PRO A 219 8.07 -20.89 -11.18
N LEU A 220 8.54 -21.55 -10.10
CA LEU A 220 8.59 -23.00 -9.98
C LEU A 220 7.46 -23.55 -9.11
N HIS A 221 6.92 -22.75 -8.18
CA HIS A 221 5.86 -23.14 -7.26
C HIS A 221 4.81 -22.03 -7.11
N ALA A 222 3.54 -22.39 -7.22
CA ALA A 222 2.44 -21.41 -7.25
C ALA A 222 2.18 -20.73 -5.89
N ASN A 223 2.65 -21.33 -4.79
CA ASN A 223 2.37 -20.87 -3.44
C ASN A 223 3.69 -20.64 -2.66
N VAL A 224 4.32 -19.48 -2.92
CA VAL A 224 5.58 -19.06 -2.28
C VAL A 224 5.33 -17.84 -1.40
N HIS A 225 5.77 -17.87 -0.15
CA HIS A 225 5.57 -16.82 0.85
C HIS A 225 6.91 -16.32 1.40
N LEU A 226 7.18 -15.02 1.28
CA LEU A 226 8.31 -14.40 1.94
C LEU A 226 7.97 -14.11 3.42
N ILE A 227 8.59 -14.86 4.33
CA ILE A 227 8.35 -14.72 5.78
C ILE A 227 9.71 -14.73 6.51
N PRO A 228 10.14 -13.61 7.12
CA PRO A 228 11.43 -13.54 7.81
C PRO A 228 11.44 -14.31 9.14
N ASN A 229 12.59 -14.33 9.81
CA ASN A 229 12.68 -14.79 11.20
C ASN A 229 11.99 -13.80 12.15
N ALA A 230 11.63 -14.27 13.34
CA ALA A 230 10.94 -13.46 14.34
C ALA A 230 11.46 -13.70 15.77
N LEU A 231 11.17 -12.74 16.65
CA LEU A 231 11.45 -12.70 18.09
C LEU A 231 10.21 -12.24 18.85
N ASP A 232 10.06 -12.67 20.10
CA ASP A 232 9.19 -11.97 21.04
C ASP A 232 9.90 -10.70 21.53
N LEU A 233 9.39 -9.54 21.13
CA LEU A 233 10.01 -8.26 21.45
C LEU A 233 9.77 -7.81 22.89
N ASP A 234 8.84 -8.45 23.61
CA ASP A 234 8.62 -8.20 25.03
C ASP A 234 9.77 -8.82 25.85
N ASP A 235 10.28 -9.99 25.42
CA ASP A 235 11.46 -10.64 26.02
C ASP A 235 12.79 -9.98 25.60
N TRP A 236 12.81 -9.36 24.41
CA TRP A 236 13.96 -8.67 23.83
C TRP A 236 13.84 -7.14 23.96
N ALA A 237 13.65 -6.66 25.19
CA ALA A 237 13.61 -5.23 25.49
C ALA A 237 14.97 -4.53 25.25
N ILE A 238 14.90 -3.26 24.82
CA ILE A 238 16.05 -2.43 24.42
C ILE A 238 17.16 -2.47 25.48
N CYS A 239 18.41 -2.51 25.01
CA CYS A 239 19.58 -2.33 25.87
C CYS A 239 19.87 -0.84 26.03
N ASP A 240 20.14 -0.40 27.27
CA ASP A 240 20.67 0.94 27.50
C ASP A 240 22.03 1.08 26.79
N PRO A 241 22.35 2.26 26.22
CA PRO A 241 23.66 2.52 25.66
C PRO A 241 24.74 2.28 26.72
N ARG A 242 25.82 1.60 26.34
CA ARG A 242 26.95 1.37 27.23
C ARG A 242 27.57 2.71 27.62
N SER A 243 27.70 2.96 28.93
CA SER A 243 28.32 4.16 29.49
C SER A 243 29.81 3.93 29.81
N GLY A 244 30.58 3.47 28.81
CA GLY A 244 32.01 3.16 28.98
C GLY A 244 32.92 4.08 28.16
N ASP A 245 34.17 4.22 28.60
CA ASP A 245 35.19 5.09 27.97
C ASP A 245 35.77 4.52 26.64
N SER A 246 35.39 3.29 26.25
CA SER A 246 35.95 2.60 25.06
C SER A 246 34.88 1.96 24.19
N PHE A 247 34.94 2.23 22.88
CA PHE A 247 34.01 1.72 21.87
C PHE A 247 34.29 0.24 21.57
N THR A 248 33.33 -0.65 21.84
CA THR A 248 33.49 -2.11 21.73
C THR A 248 32.73 -2.70 20.56
N VAL A 249 33.44 -3.48 19.74
CA VAL A 249 32.88 -4.18 18.57
C VAL A 249 32.43 -5.58 18.98
N GLY A 250 31.22 -5.96 18.57
CA GLY A 250 30.68 -7.30 18.77
C GLY A 250 30.72 -8.16 17.50
N PHE A 251 31.06 -9.43 17.65
CA PHE A 251 30.89 -10.45 16.60
C PHE A 251 30.31 -11.74 17.17
N ALA A 252 29.21 -12.24 16.60
CA ALA A 252 28.68 -13.56 16.96
C ALA A 252 28.46 -14.43 15.71
N GLY A 253 28.92 -15.68 15.77
CA GLY A 253 28.80 -16.62 14.66
C GLY A 253 29.48 -17.96 14.92
N ASN A 254 29.21 -18.96 14.08
CA ASN A 254 29.89 -20.24 14.19
C ASN A 254 31.34 -20.13 13.68
N LEU A 255 32.32 -20.36 14.56
CA LEU A 255 33.76 -20.27 14.24
C LEU A 255 34.47 -21.62 14.28
N THR A 256 33.74 -22.73 14.43
CA THR A 256 34.34 -24.06 14.65
C THR A 256 35.12 -24.62 13.46
N THR A 257 34.87 -24.11 12.25
CA THR A 257 35.59 -24.53 11.04
C THR A 257 36.10 -23.33 10.27
N SER A 258 37.23 -23.49 9.58
CA SER A 258 37.81 -22.45 8.70
C SER A 258 36.81 -21.99 7.62
N LYS A 259 35.93 -22.89 7.16
CA LYS A 259 34.88 -22.58 6.19
C LYS A 259 33.80 -21.66 6.78
N GLU A 260 33.30 -21.96 7.98
CA GLU A 260 32.31 -21.11 8.67
C GLU A 260 32.91 -19.77 9.07
N ARG A 261 34.14 -19.76 9.57
CA ARG A 261 34.94 -18.54 9.85
C ARG A 261 35.02 -17.64 8.61
N LYS A 262 35.35 -18.21 7.45
CA LYS A 262 35.37 -17.50 6.16
C LYS A 262 34.01 -17.06 5.66
N ILE A 263 32.91 -17.77 5.96
CA ILE A 263 31.56 -17.36 5.55
C ILE A 263 31.08 -16.17 6.39
N LYS A 264 31.31 -16.22 7.70
CA LYS A 264 30.90 -15.18 8.64
C LYS A 264 31.82 -13.96 8.64
N GLY A 265 33.01 -14.09 8.05
CA GLY A 265 33.94 -12.98 7.82
C GLY A 265 34.64 -12.49 9.08
N TYR A 266 34.84 -13.37 10.07
CA TYR A 266 35.45 -13.02 11.35
C TYR A 266 36.84 -12.39 11.19
N ASP A 267 37.68 -12.94 10.31
CA ASP A 267 39.07 -12.51 10.13
C ASP A 267 39.15 -11.03 9.75
N PHE A 268 38.28 -10.59 8.84
CA PHE A 268 38.21 -9.19 8.44
C PHE A 268 37.80 -8.26 9.60
N VAL A 269 36.95 -8.74 10.51
CA VAL A 269 36.52 -7.98 11.69
C VAL A 269 37.63 -7.94 12.74
N GLU A 270 38.31 -9.06 12.97
CA GLU A 270 39.45 -9.18 13.87
C GLU A 270 40.59 -8.24 13.44
N ASP A 271 40.93 -8.24 12.15
CA ASP A 271 41.98 -7.39 11.59
C ASP A 271 41.60 -5.90 11.63
N ALA A 272 40.33 -5.56 11.35
CA ALA A 272 39.84 -4.19 11.47
C ALA A 272 39.88 -3.67 12.91
N CYS A 273 39.50 -4.50 13.90
CA CYS A 273 39.56 -4.11 15.32
C CYS A 273 41.01 -3.92 15.79
N LYS A 274 41.93 -4.80 15.36
CA LYS A 274 43.38 -4.65 15.63
C LYS A 274 43.94 -3.37 15.03
N ALA A 275 43.53 -3.02 13.81
CA ALA A 275 43.99 -1.80 13.14
C ALA A 275 43.50 -0.51 13.83
N LEU A 276 42.34 -0.56 14.48
CA LEU A 276 41.74 0.56 15.20
C LEU A 276 42.06 0.60 16.71
N ASP A 277 42.81 -0.39 17.21
CA ASP A 277 43.06 -0.60 18.64
C ASP A 277 41.75 -0.65 19.48
N LEU A 278 40.74 -1.35 18.96
CA LEU A 278 39.43 -1.48 19.60
C LEU A 278 39.21 -2.89 20.19
N PRO A 279 38.54 -2.99 21.35
CA PRO A 279 38.16 -4.28 21.92
C PRO A 279 37.12 -5.00 21.04
N LEU A 280 37.37 -6.28 20.74
CA LEU A 280 36.48 -7.17 20.01
C LEU A 280 35.91 -8.26 20.93
N LEU A 281 34.62 -8.11 21.30
CA LEU A 281 33.89 -9.15 22.01
C LEU A 281 33.31 -10.15 21.00
N HIS A 282 33.67 -11.42 21.14
CA HIS A 282 33.19 -12.46 20.23
C HIS A 282 32.95 -13.80 20.91
N PHE A 283 32.05 -14.60 20.35
CA PHE A 283 31.85 -16.01 20.73
C PHE A 283 31.25 -16.81 19.57
N GLY A 284 31.38 -18.12 19.67
CA GLY A 284 30.82 -19.07 18.72
C GLY A 284 30.34 -20.36 19.36
N LYS A 285 29.92 -21.32 18.53
CA LYS A 285 29.47 -22.65 18.95
C LYS A 285 30.66 -23.43 19.54
N GLY A 286 30.53 -24.04 20.72
CA GLY A 286 31.60 -24.83 21.36
C GLY A 286 31.79 -24.57 22.87
N ALA A 287 32.96 -24.90 23.42
CA ALA A 287 33.28 -24.64 24.82
C ALA A 287 33.29 -23.13 25.10
N GLY A 288 32.47 -22.67 26.06
CA GLY A 288 32.28 -21.24 26.35
C GLY A 288 31.10 -20.58 25.62
N GLN A 289 30.24 -21.35 24.96
CA GLN A 289 29.03 -20.86 24.31
C GLN A 289 28.07 -20.17 25.28
N ILE A 290 27.59 -18.97 24.92
CA ILE A 290 26.56 -18.23 25.67
C ILE A 290 25.18 -18.81 25.31
N ALA A 291 24.39 -19.15 26.32
CA ALA A 291 23.00 -19.57 26.15
C ALA A 291 22.19 -18.42 25.53
N ARG A 292 21.20 -18.73 24.69
CA ARG A 292 20.46 -17.67 23.97
C ARG A 292 19.75 -16.71 24.92
N GLU A 293 19.15 -17.21 26.01
CA GLU A 293 18.55 -16.36 27.05
C GLU A 293 19.55 -15.38 27.70
N ASP A 294 20.84 -15.74 27.73
CA ASP A 294 21.89 -14.93 28.31
C ASP A 294 22.52 -13.94 27.32
N MET A 295 22.27 -14.06 26.02
CA MET A 295 22.89 -13.23 24.96
C MET A 295 22.66 -11.73 25.19
N ARG A 296 21.46 -11.37 25.63
CA ARG A 296 21.13 -9.97 25.95
C ARG A 296 22.03 -9.42 27.05
N ALA A 297 22.12 -10.14 28.17
CA ALA A 297 22.83 -9.70 29.36
C ALA A 297 24.36 -9.82 29.23
N LYS A 298 24.85 -10.85 28.55
CA LYS A 298 26.29 -11.18 28.48
C LYS A 298 26.98 -10.72 27.19
N PHE A 299 26.24 -10.34 26.15
CA PHE A 299 26.82 -9.88 24.89
C PHE A 299 26.30 -8.53 24.40
N TYR A 300 25.01 -8.45 24.07
CA TYR A 300 24.49 -7.27 23.37
C TYR A 300 24.54 -6.01 24.26
N SER A 301 24.45 -6.17 25.59
CA SER A 301 24.66 -5.10 26.57
C SER A 301 26.12 -4.61 26.67
N GLN A 302 27.08 -5.38 26.15
CA GLN A 302 28.51 -5.13 26.29
C GLN A 302 29.14 -4.51 25.02
N ILE A 303 28.37 -4.33 23.94
CA ILE A 303 28.88 -3.88 22.64
C ILE A 303 28.23 -2.57 22.19
N ASP A 304 28.98 -1.75 21.46
CA ASP A 304 28.48 -0.51 20.86
C ASP A 304 27.91 -0.74 19.46
N CYS A 305 28.44 -1.72 18.74
CA CYS A 305 27.92 -2.16 17.45
C CYS A 305 28.19 -3.64 17.21
N LEU A 306 27.35 -4.26 16.38
CA LEU A 306 27.56 -5.60 15.86
C LEU A 306 28.15 -5.51 14.45
N VAL A 307 29.27 -6.19 14.19
CA VAL A 307 29.86 -6.30 12.85
C VAL A 307 29.71 -7.74 12.35
N HIS A 308 28.97 -7.93 11.25
CA HIS A 308 28.63 -9.26 10.71
C HIS A 308 28.71 -9.31 9.17
N PRO A 309 29.90 -9.33 8.56
CA PRO A 309 30.09 -9.18 7.11
C PRO A 309 29.93 -10.52 6.36
N VAL A 310 28.67 -10.91 6.13
CA VAL A 310 28.32 -12.20 5.52
C VAL A 310 28.70 -12.31 4.05
N ALA A 311 29.01 -13.53 3.61
CA ALA A 311 29.37 -13.82 2.23
C ALA A 311 28.17 -13.81 1.25
N PRO A 312 28.38 -13.42 -0.03
CA PRO A 312 27.36 -13.44 -1.09
C PRO A 312 26.61 -14.77 -1.21
N GLY A 313 25.28 -14.70 -1.23
CA GLY A 313 24.40 -15.86 -1.43
C GLY A 313 24.48 -16.92 -0.34
N LYS A 314 24.90 -16.58 0.89
CA LYS A 314 25.04 -17.55 2.00
C LYS A 314 24.05 -17.36 3.14
N GLU A 315 23.39 -16.20 3.26
CA GLU A 315 22.48 -15.89 4.36
C GLU A 315 21.08 -15.53 3.83
N GLY A 316 20.02 -16.13 4.40
CA GLY A 316 18.64 -15.71 4.11
C GLY A 316 18.17 -14.63 5.07
N CYS A 317 18.05 -14.96 6.36
CA CYS A 317 17.71 -14.00 7.41
C CYS A 317 18.56 -14.32 8.65
N SER A 318 19.57 -13.49 8.94
CA SER A 318 20.48 -13.72 10.07
C SER A 318 19.81 -13.46 11.42
N ASN A 319 19.88 -14.43 12.33
CA ASN A 319 19.36 -14.26 13.69
C ASN A 319 20.14 -13.24 14.51
N VAL A 320 21.46 -13.18 14.35
CA VAL A 320 22.31 -12.27 15.13
C VAL A 320 22.04 -10.81 14.74
N ILE A 321 21.85 -10.56 13.44
CA ILE A 321 21.46 -9.23 12.95
C ILE A 321 20.07 -8.86 13.49
N MET A 322 19.09 -9.76 13.36
CA MET A 322 17.74 -9.56 13.88
C MET A 322 17.72 -9.23 15.39
N GLU A 323 18.47 -9.98 16.20
CA GLU A 323 18.59 -9.78 17.65
C GLU A 323 19.24 -8.43 18.00
N ALA A 324 20.32 -8.06 17.32
CA ALA A 324 20.95 -6.76 17.49
C ALA A 324 19.98 -5.62 17.15
N LEU A 325 19.26 -5.73 16.02
CA LEU A 325 18.28 -4.73 15.63
C LEU A 325 17.14 -4.62 16.65
N ALA A 326 16.65 -5.75 17.18
CA ALA A 326 15.63 -5.78 18.22
C ALA A 326 16.05 -5.05 19.49
N LEU A 327 17.31 -5.18 19.90
CA LEU A 327 17.85 -4.52 21.10
C LEU A 327 18.27 -3.06 20.84
N GLY A 328 18.14 -2.56 19.62
CA GLY A 328 18.61 -1.24 19.23
C GLY A 328 20.15 -1.15 19.24
N VAL A 329 20.85 -2.21 18.87
CA VAL A 329 22.31 -2.22 18.64
C VAL A 329 22.56 -1.96 17.15
N PRO A 330 23.33 -0.91 16.77
CA PRO A 330 23.69 -0.64 15.39
C PRO A 330 24.45 -1.80 14.76
N VAL A 331 24.18 -2.10 13.49
CA VAL A 331 24.79 -3.22 12.78
C VAL A 331 25.64 -2.73 11.60
N ILE A 332 26.80 -3.33 11.39
CA ILE A 332 27.63 -3.17 10.20
C ILE A 332 27.68 -4.53 9.47
N THR A 333 27.24 -4.58 8.22
CA THR A 333 27.17 -5.84 7.45
C THR A 333 27.38 -5.60 5.95
N THR A 334 27.30 -6.64 5.12
CA THR A 334 27.45 -6.55 3.66
C THR A 334 26.09 -6.35 2.99
N ARG A 335 26.09 -5.94 1.71
CA ARG A 335 24.85 -5.92 0.89
C ARG A 335 24.31 -7.32 0.57
N ASP A 336 24.98 -8.35 1.06
CA ASP A 336 24.62 -9.75 0.93
C ASP A 336 23.92 -10.30 2.18
N ALA A 337 23.52 -9.44 3.13
CA ALA A 337 22.87 -9.82 4.39
C ALA A 337 21.42 -10.30 4.27
N GLY A 338 21.07 -10.87 3.10
CA GLY A 338 19.76 -11.42 2.79
C GLY A 338 18.63 -10.42 3.05
N PHE A 339 17.60 -10.86 3.77
CA PHE A 339 16.41 -10.08 4.10
C PHE A 339 16.71 -8.68 4.64
N HIS A 340 17.74 -8.54 5.47
CA HIS A 340 18.07 -7.24 6.06
C HIS A 340 18.63 -6.29 4.99
N ALA A 341 19.47 -6.79 4.09
CA ALA A 341 20.04 -5.99 3.01
C ALA A 341 18.99 -5.54 1.98
N GLU A 342 17.98 -6.38 1.75
CA GLU A 342 16.86 -6.09 0.84
C GLU A 342 15.90 -5.02 1.39
N ARG A 343 15.85 -4.84 2.72
CA ARG A 343 14.80 -4.05 3.39
C ARG A 343 15.30 -2.82 4.13
N ILE A 344 16.59 -2.73 4.44
CA ILE A 344 17.17 -1.63 5.24
C ILE A 344 18.06 -0.74 4.35
N PRO A 345 17.75 0.55 4.19
CA PRO A 345 18.66 1.51 3.55
C PRO A 345 19.97 1.69 4.32
N ASP A 346 21.03 2.09 3.62
CA ASP A 346 22.33 2.38 4.25
C ASP A 346 22.21 3.58 5.21
N GLY A 347 22.64 3.41 6.47
CA GLY A 347 22.54 4.43 7.51
C GLY A 347 21.28 4.35 8.39
N GLU A 348 20.34 3.44 8.12
CA GLU A 348 19.11 3.28 8.90
C GLU A 348 19.12 1.99 9.75
N GLY A 349 19.93 1.98 10.81
CA GLY A 349 20.09 0.81 11.68
C GLY A 349 21.13 -0.20 11.18
N ILE A 350 21.47 -0.16 9.87
CA ILE A 350 22.59 -0.87 9.27
C ILE A 350 23.54 0.12 8.56
N LEU A 351 24.85 -0.12 8.64
CA LEU A 351 25.85 0.39 7.70
C LEU A 351 26.39 -0.73 6.82
N TYR A 352 26.48 -0.48 5.52
CA TYR A 352 27.04 -1.47 4.59
C TYR A 352 28.56 -1.33 4.42
N CYS A 353 29.24 -2.47 4.38
CA CYS A 353 30.68 -2.59 4.12
C CYS A 353 30.96 -3.66 3.06
N LYS A 354 32.14 -3.55 2.43
CA LYS A 354 32.80 -4.66 1.72
C LYS A 354 33.43 -5.60 2.73
N ARG A 355 33.68 -6.84 2.29
CA ARG A 355 34.40 -7.87 3.06
C ARG A 355 35.91 -7.63 2.98
N ASP A 356 36.33 -6.50 3.53
CA ASP A 356 37.69 -6.00 3.53
C ASP A 356 37.95 -5.27 4.85
N GLN A 357 39.14 -5.47 5.43
CA GLN A 357 39.51 -4.90 6.72
C GLN A 357 39.41 -3.37 6.74
N HIS A 358 39.83 -2.70 5.65
CA HIS A 358 39.89 -1.24 5.60
C HIS A 358 38.48 -0.63 5.50
N ASP A 359 37.60 -1.27 4.73
CA ASP A 359 36.21 -0.82 4.62
C ASP A 359 35.44 -1.03 5.93
N ILE A 360 35.63 -2.18 6.58
CA ILE A 360 35.03 -2.44 7.89
C ILE A 360 35.51 -1.43 8.92
N ALA A 361 36.83 -1.17 8.98
CA ALA A 361 37.40 -0.17 9.87
C ALA A 361 36.79 1.22 9.63
N ARG A 362 36.67 1.65 8.37
CA ARG A 362 36.07 2.93 8.01
C ARG A 362 34.60 3.05 8.46
N GLN A 363 33.80 1.99 8.36
CA GLN A 363 32.41 2.03 8.83
C GLN A 363 32.32 2.06 10.37
N ILE A 364 33.24 1.39 11.07
CA ILE A 364 33.35 1.46 12.53
C ILE A 364 33.66 2.89 12.97
N GLU A 365 34.67 3.52 12.35
CA GLU A 365 35.02 4.93 12.61
C GLU A 365 33.85 5.86 12.30
N ARG A 366 33.19 5.69 11.14
CA ARG A 366 32.00 6.49 10.78
C ARG A 366 30.92 6.41 11.86
N LEU A 367 30.63 5.21 12.36
CA LEU A 367 29.62 5.02 13.40
C LEU A 367 30.02 5.65 14.74
N ARG A 368 31.30 5.50 15.12
CA ARG A 368 31.85 6.03 16.38
C ARG A 368 31.95 7.56 16.37
N ASP A 369 32.40 8.14 15.25
CA ASP A 369 32.88 9.51 15.20
C ASP A 369 31.86 10.50 14.62
N THR A 370 30.76 10.02 14.01
CA THR A 370 29.69 10.90 13.49
C THR A 370 28.66 11.24 14.58
N PRO A 371 28.52 12.52 14.99
CA PRO A 371 27.57 12.90 16.03
C PRO A 371 26.13 12.53 15.69
N GLY A 372 25.43 11.88 16.62
CA GLY A 372 24.01 11.53 16.49
C GLY A 372 23.71 10.32 15.60
N LEU A 373 24.63 9.88 14.75
CA LEU A 373 24.41 8.75 13.82
C LEU A 373 24.03 7.46 14.56
N ALA A 374 24.78 7.12 15.63
CA ALA A 374 24.47 5.96 16.44
C ALA A 374 23.04 6.04 17.02
N ALA A 375 22.64 7.17 17.62
CA ALA A 375 21.31 7.36 18.19
C ALA A 375 20.19 7.19 17.15
N THR A 376 20.36 7.81 15.97
CA THR A 376 19.43 7.65 14.84
C THR A 376 19.34 6.19 14.39
N MET A 377 20.47 5.50 14.27
CA MET A 377 20.52 4.09 13.88
C MET A 377 19.84 3.18 14.91
N ARG A 378 20.01 3.43 16.22
CA ARG A 378 19.36 2.63 17.27
C ARG A 378 17.83 2.70 17.18
N ALA A 379 17.29 3.91 17.00
CA ALA A 379 15.85 4.11 16.83
C ALA A 379 15.31 3.45 15.55
N ALA A 380 16.06 3.56 14.44
CA ALA A 380 15.70 2.92 13.18
C ALA A 380 15.75 1.38 13.27
N ALA A 381 16.78 0.84 13.91
CA ALA A 381 16.96 -0.59 14.13
C ALA A 381 15.81 -1.22 14.93
N ARG A 382 15.40 -0.58 16.03
CA ARG A 382 14.26 -1.05 16.83
C ARG A 382 12.95 -1.03 16.03
N ARG A 383 12.67 0.09 15.35
CA ARG A 383 11.48 0.23 14.50
C ARG A 383 11.44 -0.83 13.41
N PHE A 384 12.60 -1.15 12.82
CA PHE A 384 12.69 -2.24 11.84
C PHE A 384 12.33 -3.60 12.44
N ALA A 385 12.89 -3.93 13.61
CA ALA A 385 12.57 -5.18 14.30
C ALA A 385 11.08 -5.26 14.69
N GLU A 386 10.47 -4.17 15.14
CA GLU A 386 9.03 -4.09 15.43
C GLU A 386 8.17 -4.33 14.19
N ASN A 387 8.61 -3.85 13.04
CA ASN A 387 7.87 -4.00 11.79
C ASN A 387 7.99 -5.39 11.17
N TYR A 388 9.18 -5.99 11.21
CA TYR A 388 9.50 -7.17 10.40
C TYR A 388 9.85 -8.43 11.21
N HIS A 389 10.28 -8.28 12.46
CA HIS A 389 10.75 -9.39 13.30
C HIS A 389 9.89 -9.61 14.54
N ASN A 390 8.86 -8.80 14.79
CA ASN A 390 7.93 -9.05 15.88
C ASN A 390 7.11 -10.33 15.60
N VAL A 391 7.17 -11.29 16.53
CA VAL A 391 6.44 -12.56 16.43
C VAL A 391 4.94 -12.34 16.24
N ARG A 392 4.35 -11.33 16.88
CA ARG A 392 2.92 -10.99 16.76
C ARG A 392 2.53 -10.54 15.35
N ARG A 393 3.47 -9.96 14.60
CA ARG A 393 3.27 -9.56 13.20
C ARG A 393 3.61 -10.66 12.21
N THR A 394 4.55 -11.53 12.55
CA THR A 394 5.03 -12.60 11.66
C THR A 394 4.12 -13.83 11.72
N ALA A 395 3.53 -14.17 12.87
CA ALA A 395 2.67 -15.34 13.04
C ALA A 395 1.44 -15.38 12.09
N PRO A 396 0.74 -14.26 11.80
CA PRO A 396 -0.32 -14.24 10.78
C PRO A 396 0.16 -14.60 9.37
N LEU A 397 1.42 -14.35 9.02
CA LEU A 397 1.99 -14.73 7.73
C LEU A 397 2.18 -16.25 7.62
N TYR A 398 2.66 -16.89 8.69
CA TYR A 398 2.73 -18.35 8.78
C TYR A 398 1.32 -18.97 8.68
N ARG A 399 0.31 -18.37 9.30
CA ARG A 399 -1.09 -18.81 9.17
C ARG A 399 -1.54 -18.86 7.71
N ARG A 400 -1.20 -17.85 6.89
CA ARG A 400 -1.52 -17.84 5.45
C ARG A 400 -0.83 -18.97 4.69
N ALA A 401 0.44 -19.25 5.01
CA ALA A 401 1.18 -20.35 4.40
C ALA A 401 0.62 -21.74 4.79
N PHE A 402 -0.08 -21.84 5.92
CA PHE A 402 -0.64 -23.11 6.43
C PHE A 402 -2.12 -23.31 6.09
N THR A 403 -2.82 -22.24 5.68
CA THR A 403 -4.24 -22.29 5.32
C THR A 403 -4.36 -22.75 3.87
N PRO A 404 -5.21 -23.75 3.56
CA PRO A 404 -5.43 -24.14 2.18
C PRO A 404 -6.09 -22.95 1.48
N ARG A 405 -5.66 -22.65 0.23
CA ARG A 405 -6.54 -21.86 -0.62
C ARG A 405 -7.85 -22.64 -0.70
N ASN A 406 -8.97 -22.02 -0.33
CA ASN A 406 -10.26 -22.52 -0.80
C ASN A 406 -10.10 -22.72 -2.31
N ALA A 407 -10.27 -23.96 -2.75
CA ALA A 407 -10.22 -24.37 -4.14
C ALA A 407 -11.46 -23.81 -4.87
N ALA A 408 -11.56 -22.49 -4.92
CA ALA A 408 -12.02 -21.77 -6.09
C ALA A 408 -10.77 -21.11 -6.68
N THR A 409 -9.80 -21.92 -7.13
CA THR A 409 -8.88 -21.47 -8.18
C THR A 409 -9.73 -21.33 -9.42
N GLN A 410 -10.45 -20.22 -9.51
CA GLN A 410 -10.88 -19.72 -10.79
C GLN A 410 -9.62 -19.62 -11.65
N ALA A 411 -9.66 -20.19 -12.86
CA ALA A 411 -8.54 -20.07 -13.77
C ALA A 411 -8.15 -18.59 -13.89
N PRO A 412 -6.85 -18.27 -13.84
CA PRO A 412 -6.40 -16.90 -14.03
C PRO A 412 -7.02 -16.33 -15.32
N PRO A 413 -7.57 -15.10 -15.31
CA PRO A 413 -8.19 -14.50 -16.48
C PRO A 413 -7.25 -14.55 -17.69
N ARG A 414 -7.81 -14.89 -18.85
CA ARG A 414 -7.09 -14.87 -20.13
C ARG A 414 -7.03 -13.45 -20.68
N VAL A 415 -5.85 -12.84 -20.61
CA VAL A 415 -5.57 -11.46 -21.01
C VAL A 415 -4.81 -11.45 -22.33
N HIS A 416 -5.35 -10.79 -23.33
CA HIS A 416 -4.76 -10.72 -24.67
C HIS A 416 -4.31 -9.31 -25.02
N PHE A 417 -3.05 -9.15 -25.40
CA PHE A 417 -2.49 -7.89 -25.87
C PHE A 417 -2.52 -7.86 -27.39
N VAL A 418 -3.29 -6.92 -27.94
CA VAL A 418 -3.44 -6.76 -29.39
C VAL A 418 -2.63 -5.54 -29.83
N PRO A 419 -1.60 -5.73 -30.67
CA PRO A 419 -0.78 -4.63 -31.17
C PRO A 419 -1.49 -3.82 -32.26
N PHE A 420 -0.85 -2.71 -32.63
CA PHE A 420 -1.22 -1.87 -33.76
C PHE A 420 -1.04 -2.59 -35.10
N TRP A 421 -2.14 -2.88 -35.79
CA TRP A 421 -2.19 -3.51 -37.12
C TRP A 421 -1.39 -4.84 -37.20
N GLU A 422 -1.55 -5.63 -38.26
CA GLU A 422 -0.63 -6.75 -38.46
C GLU A 422 0.79 -6.19 -38.61
N PRO A 423 1.78 -6.70 -37.86
CA PRO A 423 2.98 -5.95 -37.59
C PRO A 423 3.84 -5.82 -38.85
N ALA A 424 3.81 -4.64 -39.49
CA ALA A 424 4.94 -4.21 -40.32
C ALA A 424 6.21 -4.28 -39.44
N ALA A 425 7.30 -4.81 -39.99
CA ALA A 425 8.50 -5.14 -39.24
C ALA A 425 9.16 -3.95 -38.49
N ASP A 426 8.71 -2.71 -38.75
CA ASP A 426 9.49 -1.50 -38.55
C ASP A 426 9.03 -0.60 -37.38
N PHE A 427 7.92 -0.92 -36.69
CA PHE A 427 7.40 -0.09 -35.58
C PHE A 427 7.74 -0.67 -34.20
N ALA A 428 8.82 -0.15 -33.60
CA ALA A 428 9.37 -0.66 -32.34
C ALA A 428 8.53 -0.36 -31.08
N SER A 429 7.81 0.78 -31.03
CA SER A 429 7.12 1.22 -29.80
C SER A 429 5.85 0.42 -29.48
N SER A 430 5.04 0.06 -30.48
CA SER A 430 3.82 -0.74 -30.27
C SER A 430 4.14 -2.19 -29.89
N ARG A 431 5.16 -2.78 -30.51
CA ARG A 431 5.66 -4.12 -30.13
C ARG A 431 6.18 -4.15 -28.70
N LEU A 432 6.94 -3.15 -28.26
CA LEU A 432 7.40 -3.07 -26.87
C LEU A 432 6.21 -3.01 -25.90
N ARG A 433 5.18 -2.21 -26.21
CA ARG A 433 3.99 -2.04 -25.35
C ARG A 433 3.05 -3.25 -25.28
N CYS A 434 3.17 -4.21 -26.18
CA CYS A 434 2.43 -5.48 -26.10
C CYS A 434 3.31 -6.64 -25.66
N ALA A 435 4.46 -6.84 -26.30
CA ALA A 435 5.31 -8.00 -26.06
C ALA A 435 6.01 -7.96 -24.70
N GLN A 436 6.44 -6.79 -24.24
CA GLN A 436 7.10 -6.71 -22.92
C GLN A 436 6.14 -7.01 -21.77
N PRO A 437 4.94 -6.39 -21.67
CA PRO A 437 3.98 -6.76 -20.63
C PRO A 437 3.63 -8.24 -20.66
N VAL A 438 3.45 -8.85 -21.84
CA VAL A 438 3.22 -10.31 -21.96
C VAL A 438 4.38 -11.10 -21.34
N LYS A 439 5.63 -10.74 -21.61
CA LYS A 439 6.81 -11.39 -20.99
C LYS A 439 6.82 -11.20 -19.46
N LEU A 440 6.55 -10.00 -18.98
CA LEU A 440 6.52 -9.68 -17.55
C LEU A 440 5.42 -10.42 -16.80
N LEU A 441 4.29 -10.70 -17.47
CA LEU A 441 3.12 -11.37 -16.91
C LEU A 441 3.11 -12.89 -17.12
N ALA A 442 4.00 -13.45 -17.95
CA ALA A 442 4.04 -14.89 -18.26
C ALA A 442 4.25 -15.80 -17.02
N GLY A 443 4.78 -15.26 -15.93
CA GLY A 443 4.95 -15.95 -14.64
C GLY A 443 3.92 -15.57 -13.57
N SER A 444 2.91 -14.75 -13.89
CA SER A 444 1.94 -14.30 -12.88
C SER A 444 0.95 -15.43 -12.55
N ALA A 445 0.89 -15.83 -11.28
CA ALA A 445 -0.12 -16.76 -10.79
C ALA A 445 -1.55 -16.19 -10.84
N GLN A 446 -1.71 -14.92 -11.20
CA GLN A 446 -2.98 -14.19 -11.18
C GLN A 446 -3.62 -14.04 -12.58
N MET A 447 -2.91 -14.27 -13.68
CA MET A 447 -3.44 -14.08 -15.05
C MET A 447 -2.66 -14.89 -16.09
N HIS A 448 -3.29 -15.18 -17.23
CA HIS A 448 -2.63 -15.77 -18.40
C HIS A 448 -2.56 -14.73 -19.52
N ALA A 449 -1.36 -14.19 -19.77
CA ALA A 449 -1.15 -13.15 -20.78
C ALA A 449 -0.65 -13.74 -22.11
N ALA A 450 -1.25 -13.31 -23.23
CA ALA A 450 -0.86 -13.72 -24.58
C ALA A 450 -0.85 -12.54 -25.56
N LEU A 451 -0.08 -12.67 -26.64
CA LEU A 451 -0.04 -11.70 -27.74
C LEU A 451 -1.04 -12.10 -28.83
N GLY A 452 -1.74 -11.12 -29.40
CA GLY A 452 -2.76 -11.33 -30.44
C GLY A 452 -4.16 -11.56 -29.87
N PHE A 453 -5.17 -11.51 -30.75
CA PHE A 453 -6.56 -11.73 -30.37
C PHE A 453 -6.92 -13.22 -30.43
N ALA A 454 -7.68 -13.71 -29.45
CA ALA A 454 -8.28 -15.03 -29.47
C ALA A 454 -9.76 -14.97 -29.00
N PRO A 455 -10.68 -15.76 -29.59
CA PRO A 455 -12.11 -15.72 -29.24
C PRO A 455 -12.41 -15.98 -27.76
N GLU A 456 -11.54 -16.72 -27.09
CA GLU A 456 -11.66 -17.09 -25.69
C GLU A 456 -11.10 -16.04 -24.72
N ALA A 457 -10.56 -14.93 -25.23
CA ALA A 457 -10.05 -13.84 -24.41
C ALA A 457 -11.13 -13.30 -23.46
N GLU A 458 -10.77 -13.13 -22.19
CA GLU A 458 -11.66 -12.52 -21.19
C GLU A 458 -11.41 -11.03 -21.03
N VAL A 459 -10.17 -10.61 -21.28
CA VAL A 459 -9.71 -9.22 -21.28
C VAL A 459 -8.87 -9.02 -22.54
N VAL A 460 -9.16 -7.97 -23.28
CA VAL A 460 -8.36 -7.57 -24.45
C VAL A 460 -7.82 -6.17 -24.22
N ILE A 461 -6.49 -6.06 -24.19
CA ILE A 461 -5.77 -4.79 -24.17
C ILE A 461 -5.42 -4.45 -25.61
N VAL A 462 -6.12 -3.47 -26.18
CA VAL A 462 -5.88 -2.99 -27.53
C VAL A 462 -4.87 -1.85 -27.45
N SER A 463 -3.63 -2.10 -27.87
CA SER A 463 -2.64 -1.04 -27.98
C SER A 463 -2.79 -0.34 -29.32
N GLN A 464 -3.14 0.94 -29.28
CA GLN A 464 -3.36 1.79 -30.46
C GLN A 464 -4.57 1.34 -31.32
N LEU A 465 -4.61 1.65 -32.62
CA LEU A 465 -5.77 1.38 -33.46
C LEU A 465 -5.93 -0.12 -33.78
N ALA A 466 -7.10 -0.67 -33.47
CA ALA A 466 -7.50 -2.01 -33.89
C ALA A 466 -7.76 -2.05 -35.40
N SER A 467 -7.45 -3.19 -36.04
CA SER A 467 -7.95 -3.48 -37.39
C SER A 467 -9.47 -3.58 -37.39
N ASP A 468 -10.10 -3.40 -38.56
CA ASP A 468 -11.55 -3.53 -38.71
C ASP A 468 -12.05 -4.90 -38.21
N ALA A 469 -11.38 -5.99 -38.62
CA ALA A 469 -11.73 -7.34 -38.17
C ALA A 469 -11.62 -7.53 -36.65
N THR A 470 -10.58 -6.97 -36.01
CA THR A 470 -10.43 -7.03 -34.56
C THR A 470 -11.52 -6.21 -33.87
N TYR A 471 -11.81 -5.00 -34.35
CA TYR A 471 -12.85 -4.15 -33.78
C TYR A 471 -14.23 -4.83 -33.87
N ASP A 472 -14.57 -5.38 -35.04
CA ASP A 472 -15.85 -6.07 -35.25
C ASP A 472 -15.99 -7.29 -34.32
N ALA A 473 -14.91 -8.05 -34.12
CA ALA A 473 -14.90 -9.16 -33.16
C ALA A 473 -15.13 -8.71 -31.71
N LEU A 474 -14.56 -7.56 -31.32
CA LEU A 474 -14.77 -6.97 -29.99
C LEU A 474 -16.19 -6.40 -29.80
N MET A 475 -16.83 -5.92 -30.86
CA MET A 475 -18.22 -5.48 -30.83
C MET A 475 -19.19 -6.65 -30.78
N ALA A 476 -18.89 -7.73 -31.51
CA ALA A 476 -19.72 -8.93 -31.53
C ALA A 476 -19.77 -9.67 -30.18
N ASN A 477 -18.77 -9.48 -29.32
CA ASN A 477 -18.72 -10.08 -27.99
C ASN A 477 -18.69 -9.03 -26.87
N PRO A 478 -19.85 -8.63 -26.32
CA PRO A 478 -19.92 -7.66 -25.23
C PRO A 478 -19.35 -8.17 -23.90
N GLN A 479 -19.11 -9.48 -23.76
CA GLN A 479 -18.57 -10.07 -22.53
C GLN A 479 -17.05 -9.88 -22.38
N ILE A 480 -16.36 -9.47 -23.45
CA ILE A 480 -14.94 -9.16 -23.40
C ILE A 480 -14.74 -7.80 -22.73
N THR A 481 -13.94 -7.75 -21.66
CA THR A 481 -13.48 -6.48 -21.11
C THR A 481 -12.45 -5.89 -22.06
N VAL A 482 -12.70 -4.70 -22.59
CA VAL A 482 -11.75 -4.00 -23.46
C VAL A 482 -11.01 -2.96 -22.65
N ILE A 483 -9.69 -2.98 -22.71
CA ILE A 483 -8.83 -1.92 -22.18
C ILE A 483 -8.17 -1.27 -23.38
N TYR A 484 -8.32 0.05 -23.50
CA TYR A 484 -7.77 0.77 -24.65
C TYR A 484 -6.47 1.47 -24.26
N ASP A 485 -5.38 1.03 -24.86
CA ASP A 485 -4.04 1.44 -24.50
C ASP A 485 -3.48 2.47 -25.50
N VAL A 486 -3.55 3.75 -25.12
CA VAL A 486 -3.30 4.91 -26.00
C VAL A 486 -1.89 5.46 -25.80
N CYS A 487 -1.07 5.43 -26.86
CA CYS A 487 0.32 5.92 -26.81
C CYS A 487 0.51 7.32 -27.40
N ASP A 488 -0.43 7.79 -28.21
CA ASP A 488 -0.25 8.97 -29.07
C ASP A 488 -1.61 9.67 -29.34
N ARG A 489 -1.57 10.87 -29.90
CA ARG A 489 -2.71 11.76 -30.16
C ARG A 489 -3.52 11.34 -31.39
N TYR A 490 -4.03 10.12 -31.41
CA TYR A 490 -4.84 9.61 -32.53
C TYR A 490 -6.14 10.38 -32.74
N TYR A 491 -6.64 11.09 -31.73
CA TYR A 491 -7.81 11.97 -31.81
C TYR A 491 -7.58 13.26 -32.63
N ASP A 492 -6.32 13.57 -32.95
CA ASP A 492 -5.91 14.70 -33.81
C ASP A 492 -5.32 14.20 -35.15
N ASP A 493 -5.43 12.91 -35.45
CA ASP A 493 -4.83 12.29 -36.64
C ASP A 493 -5.90 11.95 -37.69
N ASP A 494 -5.83 12.62 -38.83
CA ASP A 494 -6.74 12.43 -39.95
C ASP A 494 -6.29 11.31 -40.92
N ARG A 495 -5.18 10.63 -40.67
CA ARG A 495 -4.73 9.51 -41.51
C ARG A 495 -5.73 8.36 -41.48
N GLN A 496 -5.90 7.69 -42.62
CA GLN A 496 -6.66 6.44 -42.69
C GLN A 496 -5.79 5.25 -42.27
N VAL A 497 -6.36 4.39 -41.42
CA VAL A 497 -5.77 3.13 -40.97
C VAL A 497 -6.82 2.04 -41.16
N GLY A 498 -6.55 1.10 -42.08
CA GLY A 498 -7.49 0.00 -42.37
C GLY A 498 -8.80 0.42 -43.05
N GLY A 499 -8.87 1.58 -43.70
CA GLY A 499 -10.10 2.10 -44.33
C GLY A 499 -10.92 3.06 -43.46
N VAL A 500 -10.57 3.21 -42.18
CA VAL A 500 -11.21 4.14 -41.23
C VAL A 500 -10.20 5.23 -40.81
N HIS A 501 -10.65 6.46 -40.57
CA HIS A 501 -9.77 7.50 -40.02
C HIS A 501 -9.33 7.17 -38.60
N ALA A 502 -8.06 7.44 -38.29
CA ALA A 502 -7.46 7.18 -36.97
C ALA A 502 -8.26 7.83 -35.83
N LYS A 503 -8.68 9.08 -36.02
CA LYS A 503 -9.60 9.79 -35.12
C LYS A 503 -10.92 9.06 -34.88
N THR A 504 -11.57 8.58 -35.94
CA THR A 504 -12.83 7.82 -35.83
C THR A 504 -12.64 6.54 -35.03
N ARG A 505 -11.59 5.77 -35.36
CA ARG A 505 -11.28 4.51 -34.67
C ARG A 505 -10.92 4.73 -33.20
N PHE A 506 -10.24 5.83 -32.87
CA PHE A 506 -9.97 6.21 -31.48
C PHE A 506 -11.26 6.35 -30.67
N PHE A 507 -12.23 7.15 -31.14
CA PHE A 507 -13.47 7.38 -30.40
C PHE A 507 -14.32 6.11 -30.26
N GLN A 508 -14.36 5.28 -31.31
CA GLN A 508 -15.03 3.98 -31.27
C GLN A 508 -14.45 3.03 -30.20
N LEU A 509 -13.13 2.96 -30.09
CA LEU A 509 -12.46 2.13 -29.07
C LEU A 509 -12.61 2.74 -27.67
N ALA A 510 -12.50 4.06 -27.55
CA ALA A 510 -12.67 4.77 -26.29
C ALA A 510 -14.08 4.57 -25.70
N GLU A 511 -15.12 4.55 -26.54
CA GLU A 511 -16.50 4.27 -26.13
C GLU A 511 -16.67 2.82 -25.63
N ARG A 512 -16.09 1.85 -26.35
CA ARG A 512 -16.12 0.42 -25.99
C ARG A 512 -15.31 0.08 -24.74
N ALA A 513 -14.23 0.84 -24.50
CA ALA A 513 -13.28 0.54 -23.44
C ALA A 513 -13.95 0.58 -22.06
N THR A 514 -13.55 -0.33 -21.19
CA THR A 514 -13.85 -0.27 -19.76
C THR A 514 -12.93 0.73 -19.08
N VAL A 515 -11.65 0.75 -19.48
CA VAL A 515 -10.60 1.66 -19.00
C VAL A 515 -9.70 2.05 -20.18
N ILE A 516 -9.22 3.29 -20.15
CA ILE A 516 -8.21 3.79 -21.08
C ILE A 516 -6.88 3.89 -20.33
N ILE A 517 -5.79 3.44 -20.95
CA ILE A 517 -4.43 3.64 -20.46
C ILE A 517 -3.80 4.76 -21.28
N ALA A 518 -3.18 5.72 -20.61
CA ALA A 518 -2.26 6.68 -21.20
C ALA A 518 -0.81 6.33 -20.81
N SER A 519 0.12 6.47 -21.76
CA SER A 519 1.56 6.20 -21.55
C SER A 519 2.28 7.27 -20.72
N THR A 520 1.69 8.47 -20.60
CA THR A 520 2.25 9.59 -19.85
C THR A 520 1.17 10.37 -19.10
N VAL A 521 1.58 11.08 -18.05
CA VAL A 521 0.71 12.00 -17.31
C VAL A 521 0.13 13.11 -18.20
N ALA A 522 0.94 13.66 -19.11
CA ALA A 522 0.48 14.67 -20.07
C ALA A 522 -0.63 14.11 -20.97
N LEU A 523 -0.45 12.89 -21.50
CA LEU A 523 -1.47 12.25 -22.32
C LEU A 523 -2.71 11.86 -21.51
N LYS A 524 -2.56 11.43 -20.25
CA LYS A 524 -3.69 11.19 -19.33
C LYS A 524 -4.54 12.45 -19.18
N ARG A 525 -3.90 13.59 -18.95
CA ARG A 525 -4.56 14.90 -18.85
C ARG A 525 -5.29 15.27 -20.15
N GLU A 526 -4.64 15.15 -21.30
CA GLU A 526 -5.23 15.47 -22.60
C GLU A 526 -6.45 14.59 -22.92
N ILE A 527 -6.34 13.27 -22.75
CA ILE A 527 -7.46 12.34 -22.97
C ILE A 527 -8.60 12.62 -22.00
N THR A 528 -8.30 12.93 -20.73
CA THR A 528 -9.32 13.30 -19.75
C THR A 528 -10.07 14.58 -20.17
N ALA A 529 -9.36 15.55 -20.74
CA ALA A 529 -9.95 16.80 -21.24
C ALA A 529 -10.90 16.61 -22.44
N LEU A 530 -10.87 15.44 -23.11
CA LEU A 530 -11.85 15.09 -24.15
C LEU A 530 -13.24 14.79 -23.59
N GLY A 531 -13.41 14.69 -22.26
CA GLY A 531 -14.72 14.47 -21.62
C GLY A 531 -15.28 13.06 -21.80
N LEU A 532 -14.42 12.06 -22.04
CA LEU A 532 -14.82 10.67 -22.20
C LEU A 532 -15.42 10.11 -20.90
N ALA A 533 -16.42 9.23 -21.02
CA ALA A 533 -17.10 8.63 -19.86
C ALA A 533 -16.26 7.56 -19.13
N ARG A 534 -15.08 7.20 -19.65
CA ARG A 534 -14.24 6.10 -19.14
C ARG A 534 -13.09 6.62 -18.29
N PRO A 535 -12.69 5.89 -17.23
CA PRO A 535 -11.50 6.24 -16.46
C PRO A 535 -10.25 6.13 -17.34
N VAL A 536 -9.35 7.11 -17.18
CA VAL A 536 -8.03 7.13 -17.84
C VAL A 536 -6.98 6.91 -16.77
N VAL A 537 -6.26 5.79 -16.83
CA VAL A 537 -5.13 5.51 -15.93
C VAL A 537 -3.81 5.82 -16.63
N CYS A 538 -2.75 6.06 -15.86
CA CYS A 538 -1.40 6.18 -16.40
C CYS A 538 -0.66 4.87 -16.17
N ILE A 539 -0.23 4.20 -17.24
CA ILE A 539 0.76 3.13 -17.15
C ILE A 539 1.91 3.56 -18.05
N GLN A 540 3.06 3.77 -17.42
CA GLN A 540 4.24 4.26 -18.12
C GLN A 540 4.72 3.21 -19.13
N ASP A 541 5.40 3.65 -20.18
CA ASP A 541 5.97 2.73 -21.14
C ASP A 541 7.00 1.82 -20.46
N GLY A 542 6.87 0.52 -20.70
CA GLY A 542 7.93 -0.44 -20.42
C GLY A 542 9.02 -0.32 -21.48
N ILE A 543 10.28 -0.33 -21.02
CA ILE A 543 11.44 -0.71 -21.83
C ILE A 543 12.02 -1.95 -21.17
N ASP A 544 12.53 -2.92 -21.95
CA ASP A 544 13.31 -4.06 -21.46
C ASP A 544 14.63 -3.55 -20.86
N TYR A 545 14.48 -2.89 -19.72
CA TYR A 545 15.53 -2.11 -19.10
C TYR A 545 16.59 -3.06 -18.56
N LEU A 546 16.19 -4.17 -17.94
CA LEU A 546 17.11 -5.17 -17.42
C LEU A 546 17.85 -5.92 -18.54
N GLY A 547 17.17 -6.26 -19.63
CA GLY A 547 17.82 -6.89 -20.79
C GLY A 547 18.78 -5.96 -21.55
N GLN A 548 18.59 -4.65 -21.45
CA GLN A 548 19.44 -3.63 -22.08
C GLN A 548 20.45 -2.98 -21.14
N ARG A 549 20.36 -3.24 -19.82
CA ARG A 549 21.17 -2.58 -18.80
C ARG A 549 22.64 -2.94 -18.96
N ASP A 550 23.44 -1.93 -19.23
CA ASP A 550 24.88 -1.96 -19.03
C ASP A 550 25.24 -1.05 -17.86
N ALA A 551 25.96 -1.59 -16.88
CA ALA A 551 26.45 -0.82 -15.74
C ALA A 551 27.68 0.04 -16.10
N SER A 552 28.26 -0.18 -17.29
CA SER A 552 29.46 0.49 -17.77
C SER A 552 29.10 1.84 -18.39
N PRO A 553 29.75 2.95 -17.97
CA PRO A 553 29.61 4.22 -18.65
C PRO A 553 30.12 4.13 -20.10
N SER A 554 29.43 4.82 -21.00
CA SER A 554 29.91 4.99 -22.37
C SER A 554 31.20 5.83 -22.43
N PRO A 555 31.97 5.75 -23.54
CA PRO A 555 33.25 6.45 -23.67
C PRO A 555 33.13 7.97 -23.48
N ALA A 556 34.07 8.56 -22.75
CA ALA A 556 34.00 9.98 -22.40
C ALA A 556 34.29 10.93 -23.58
N ASP A 557 34.99 10.42 -24.58
CA ASP A 557 35.55 11.06 -25.76
C ASP A 557 34.78 10.73 -27.05
N GLY A 558 33.75 9.88 -26.97
CA GLY A 558 32.87 9.56 -28.09
C GLY A 558 32.07 10.76 -28.63
N PRO A 559 31.44 10.64 -29.80
CA PRO A 559 30.62 11.70 -30.38
C PRO A 559 29.43 12.06 -29.47
N VAL A 560 28.96 13.30 -29.63
CA VAL A 560 27.67 13.73 -29.09
C VAL A 560 26.58 13.30 -30.08
N VAL A 561 25.48 12.75 -29.58
CA VAL A 561 24.36 12.31 -30.43
C VAL A 561 23.09 13.05 -30.11
N TRP A 562 22.34 13.39 -31.15
CA TRP A 562 20.92 13.70 -31.05
C TRP A 562 20.11 12.61 -31.75
N TYR A 563 19.07 12.14 -31.08
CA TYR A 563 18.15 11.13 -31.63
C TYR A 563 16.72 11.67 -31.63
N GLY A 564 16.10 11.76 -32.81
CA GLY A 564 14.78 12.35 -32.93
C GLY A 564 14.14 12.21 -34.31
N ASN A 565 12.83 12.44 -34.36
CA ASN A 565 12.17 12.71 -35.64
C ASN A 565 12.50 14.16 -36.01
N ALA A 566 13.01 14.40 -37.22
CA ALA A 566 13.37 15.76 -37.64
C ALA A 566 12.14 16.63 -37.99
N GLY A 567 10.98 16.02 -38.27
CA GLY A 567 9.73 16.75 -38.51
C GLY A 567 9.07 17.33 -37.25
N ARG A 568 7.93 18.02 -37.43
CA ARG A 568 7.09 18.61 -36.35
C ARG A 568 7.86 19.53 -35.39
N ASN A 569 8.74 20.37 -35.93
CA ASN A 569 9.57 21.33 -35.17
C ASN A 569 10.52 20.71 -34.12
N ASN A 570 10.67 19.39 -34.08
CA ASN A 570 11.49 18.70 -33.08
C ASN A 570 13.01 18.82 -33.35
N PHE A 571 13.42 18.94 -34.62
CA PHE A 571 14.81 19.32 -34.94
C PHE A 571 15.07 20.78 -34.56
N GLU A 572 14.17 21.70 -34.91
CA GLU A 572 14.32 23.12 -34.60
C GLU A 572 14.45 23.40 -33.10
N SER A 573 13.71 22.66 -32.25
CA SER A 573 13.81 22.81 -30.80
C SER A 573 15.18 22.41 -30.23
N ALA A 574 15.92 21.54 -30.93
CA ALA A 574 17.27 21.11 -30.57
C ALA A 574 18.38 21.84 -31.34
N ARG A 575 18.05 22.51 -32.46
CA ARG A 575 19.00 23.03 -33.43
C ARG A 575 20.08 23.89 -32.80
N TRP A 576 19.72 24.77 -31.86
CA TRP A 576 20.69 25.64 -31.19
C TRP A 576 21.76 24.86 -30.40
N MET A 577 21.41 23.71 -29.80
CA MET A 577 22.38 22.84 -29.12
C MET A 577 23.25 22.12 -30.13
N ILE A 578 22.64 21.62 -31.21
CA ILE A 578 23.32 20.90 -32.29
C ILE A 578 24.35 21.81 -32.95
N ASP A 579 23.95 23.03 -33.36
CA ASP A 579 24.81 24.03 -33.98
C ASP A 579 25.96 24.41 -33.04
N HIS A 580 25.68 24.60 -31.74
CA HIS A 580 26.70 24.92 -30.75
C HIS A 580 27.74 23.81 -30.61
N VAL A 581 27.31 22.54 -30.56
CA VAL A 581 28.21 21.38 -30.47
C VAL A 581 29.04 21.21 -31.74
N MET A 582 28.43 21.35 -32.93
CA MET A 582 29.13 21.25 -34.21
C MET A 582 30.20 22.34 -34.38
N GLN A 583 30.00 23.52 -33.81
CA GLN A 583 30.91 24.66 -33.96
C GLN A 583 32.01 24.72 -32.89
N ASN A 584 31.75 24.24 -31.67
CA ASN A 584 32.59 24.56 -30.50
C ASN A 584 33.15 23.34 -29.77
N THR A 585 32.97 22.13 -30.31
CA THR A 585 33.48 20.91 -29.66
C THR A 585 34.33 20.09 -30.62
N GLU A 586 35.43 19.55 -30.11
CA GLU A 586 36.25 18.55 -30.82
C GLU A 586 35.55 17.18 -30.89
N ARG A 587 34.45 17.03 -30.13
CA ARG A 587 33.61 15.82 -30.12
C ARG A 587 32.72 15.87 -31.36
N GLY A 588 32.90 14.92 -32.28
CA GLY A 588 32.04 14.83 -33.47
C GLY A 588 30.55 14.79 -33.12
N MET A 589 29.71 15.32 -33.99
CA MET A 589 28.25 15.32 -33.83
C MET A 589 27.63 14.25 -34.75
N ARG A 590 26.63 13.52 -34.26
CA ARG A 590 25.87 12.54 -35.07
C ARG A 590 24.37 12.66 -34.82
N LEU A 591 23.59 12.70 -35.91
CA LEU A 591 22.13 12.82 -35.88
C LEU A 591 21.49 11.49 -36.28
N ILE A 592 20.90 10.78 -35.32
CA ILE A 592 20.17 9.54 -35.62
C ILE A 592 18.73 9.92 -36.00
N THR A 593 18.46 10.03 -37.31
CA THR A 593 17.18 10.48 -37.84
C THR A 593 17.05 10.17 -39.35
N ARG A 594 15.91 10.50 -39.97
CA ARG A 594 15.69 10.26 -41.41
C ARG A 594 16.54 11.23 -42.24
N LYS A 595 17.67 10.78 -42.79
CA LYS A 595 18.60 11.61 -43.59
C LYS A 595 17.90 12.31 -44.76
N ARG A 596 16.95 11.63 -45.40
CA ARG A 596 16.13 12.19 -46.48
C ARG A 596 15.35 13.45 -46.11
N HIS A 597 15.05 13.68 -44.82
CA HIS A 597 14.35 14.88 -44.37
C HIS A 597 15.18 16.14 -44.64
N PHE A 598 16.45 16.14 -44.25
CA PHE A 598 17.33 17.30 -44.46
C PHE A 598 17.59 17.56 -45.94
N ASN A 599 17.79 16.49 -46.73
CA ASN A 599 17.93 16.60 -48.18
C ASN A 599 16.68 17.17 -48.85
N HIS A 600 15.50 16.84 -48.33
CA HIS A 600 14.24 17.41 -48.79
C HIS A 600 14.18 18.90 -48.44
N VAL A 601 14.26 19.26 -47.17
CA VAL A 601 14.19 20.66 -46.69
C VAL A 601 15.22 21.55 -47.40
N ALA A 602 16.45 21.07 -47.58
CA ALA A 602 17.50 21.82 -48.27
C ALA A 602 17.16 22.15 -49.74
N LYS A 603 16.44 21.26 -50.43
CA LYS A 603 16.10 21.40 -51.85
C LYS A 603 14.72 22.01 -52.09
N THR A 604 13.70 21.57 -51.38
CA THR A 604 12.29 21.92 -51.63
C THR A 604 11.82 23.12 -50.82
N GLU A 605 12.39 23.36 -49.64
CA GLU A 605 12.06 24.55 -48.81
C GLU A 605 13.09 25.69 -48.98
N ASN A 606 14.06 25.55 -49.89
CA ASN A 606 15.10 26.53 -50.19
C ASN A 606 15.95 26.94 -48.96
N LYS A 607 16.33 25.98 -48.12
CA LYS A 607 17.18 26.16 -46.93
C LYS A 607 18.52 25.41 -47.07
N PRO A 608 19.46 25.88 -47.90
CA PRO A 608 20.67 25.14 -48.25
C PRO A 608 21.56 24.77 -47.05
N GLU A 609 21.46 25.52 -45.95
CA GLU A 609 22.16 25.22 -44.70
C GLU A 609 21.80 23.86 -44.09
N TYR A 610 20.65 23.28 -44.46
CA TYR A 610 20.23 21.97 -43.97
C TYR A 610 21.05 20.82 -44.57
N ALA A 611 21.78 21.05 -45.65
CA ALA A 611 22.66 20.03 -46.26
C ALA A 611 23.74 19.55 -45.27
N ALA A 612 24.30 20.47 -44.46
CA ALA A 612 25.34 20.15 -43.47
C ALA A 612 24.85 19.16 -42.39
N TYR A 613 23.56 19.20 -42.02
CA TYR A 613 22.98 18.23 -41.09
C TYR A 613 22.79 16.86 -41.75
N GLY A 614 22.56 16.82 -43.06
CA GLY A 614 22.49 15.57 -43.84
C GLY A 614 23.80 14.79 -43.84
N ASP A 615 24.94 15.46 -43.73
CA ASP A 615 26.27 14.84 -43.71
C ASP A 615 26.54 14.09 -42.39
N VAL A 616 26.08 14.64 -41.27
CA VAL A 616 26.18 14.01 -39.94
C VAL A 616 24.97 13.15 -39.57
N ALA A 617 23.94 13.11 -40.42
CA ALA A 617 22.74 12.30 -40.22
C ALA A 617 22.93 10.85 -40.68
N VAL A 618 22.48 9.92 -39.83
CA VAL A 618 22.43 8.49 -40.12
C VAL A 618 20.99 8.01 -39.96
N ASP A 619 20.52 7.25 -40.95
CA ASP A 619 19.19 6.67 -40.92
C ASP A 619 19.04 5.70 -39.75
N TRP A 620 17.92 5.83 -39.05
CA TRP A 620 17.60 4.97 -37.92
C TRP A 620 17.42 3.52 -38.36
N ALA A 621 18.10 2.59 -37.69
CA ALA A 621 17.94 1.15 -37.86
C ALA A 621 17.90 0.46 -36.47
N TYR A 622 16.95 -0.45 -36.27
CA TYR A 622 16.75 -1.11 -34.98
C TYR A 622 17.99 -1.91 -34.55
N ASP A 623 18.57 -2.69 -35.47
CA ASP A 623 19.67 -3.62 -35.17
C ASP A 623 20.99 -2.90 -34.82
N SER A 624 21.19 -1.66 -35.27
CA SER A 624 22.40 -0.88 -34.97
C SER A 624 22.21 0.17 -33.88
N PHE A 625 20.96 0.51 -33.51
CA PHE A 625 20.66 1.65 -32.64
C PHE A 625 21.37 1.59 -31.29
N VAL A 626 21.39 0.41 -30.65
CA VAL A 626 22.05 0.23 -29.34
C VAL A 626 23.57 0.38 -29.47
N ALA A 627 24.16 -0.16 -30.53
CA ALA A 627 25.59 -0.04 -30.79
C ALA A 627 25.97 1.42 -31.06
N ASP A 628 25.17 2.12 -31.87
CA ASP A 628 25.36 3.55 -32.14
C ASP A 628 25.27 4.38 -30.86
N LEU A 629 24.32 4.08 -29.97
CA LEU A 629 24.15 4.76 -28.69
C LEU A 629 25.34 4.53 -27.74
N ARG A 630 25.82 3.29 -27.62
CA ARG A 630 26.96 2.93 -26.75
C ARG A 630 28.29 3.55 -27.18
N ALA A 631 28.42 3.92 -28.45
CA ALA A 631 29.61 4.63 -28.94
C ALA A 631 29.64 6.12 -28.53
N CYS A 632 28.54 6.67 -28.02
CA CYS A 632 28.40 8.11 -27.77
C CYS A 632 28.85 8.53 -26.37
N SER A 633 29.33 9.77 -26.22
CA SER A 633 29.69 10.32 -24.90
C SER A 633 28.52 10.97 -24.17
N ILE A 634 27.62 11.63 -24.92
CA ILE A 634 26.47 12.38 -24.41
C ILE A 634 25.33 12.30 -25.43
N CYS A 635 24.10 12.13 -24.95
CA CYS A 635 22.89 12.22 -25.75
C CYS A 635 22.17 13.56 -25.49
N LEU A 636 21.84 14.29 -26.55
CA LEU A 636 21.03 15.51 -26.49
C LEU A 636 19.57 15.16 -26.80
N LEU A 637 18.66 15.58 -25.94
CA LEU A 637 17.22 15.42 -26.15
C LEU A 637 16.51 16.77 -26.10
N SER A 638 15.54 16.90 -27.01
CA SER A 638 14.57 17.99 -27.01
C SER A 638 13.22 17.49 -27.45
N HIS A 639 12.16 18.20 -27.05
CA HIS A 639 10.82 18.05 -27.61
C HIS A 639 10.33 19.39 -28.15
N SER A 640 9.60 19.32 -29.27
CA SER A 640 8.80 20.43 -29.74
C SER A 640 7.66 20.69 -28.75
N PRO A 641 7.27 21.95 -28.47
CA PRO A 641 6.06 22.27 -27.71
C PRO A 641 4.79 21.63 -28.28
N GLU A 642 4.78 21.34 -29.59
CA GLU A 642 3.68 20.65 -30.28
C GLU A 642 3.64 19.14 -29.96
N GLU A 643 4.71 18.56 -29.41
CA GLU A 643 4.88 17.14 -29.13
C GLU A 643 5.00 16.80 -27.62
N ASN A 644 4.44 17.64 -26.75
CA ASN A 644 4.51 17.57 -25.28
C ASN A 644 4.11 16.22 -24.63
N THR A 645 3.51 15.30 -25.37
CA THR A 645 3.03 13.99 -24.86
C THR A 645 4.03 12.86 -25.03
N LYS A 646 5.19 13.08 -25.68
CA LYS A 646 6.15 12.01 -25.96
C LYS A 646 6.76 11.42 -24.68
N SER A 647 6.77 10.09 -24.67
CA SER A 647 7.33 9.25 -23.62
C SER A 647 8.84 9.46 -23.44
N PRO A 648 9.37 9.37 -22.19
CA PRO A 648 10.80 9.50 -21.89
C PRO A 648 11.65 8.30 -22.35
N ASN A 649 11.11 7.39 -23.17
CA ASN A 649 11.80 6.18 -23.64
C ASN A 649 13.22 6.43 -24.14
N ARG A 650 13.45 7.53 -24.87
CA ARG A 650 14.79 7.88 -25.38
C ARG A 650 15.80 8.13 -24.26
N LEU A 651 15.39 8.86 -23.23
CA LEU A 651 16.21 9.11 -22.05
C LEU A 651 16.48 7.78 -21.34
N ILE A 652 15.44 6.98 -21.12
CA ILE A 652 15.56 5.70 -20.43
C ILE A 652 16.53 4.77 -21.16
N THR A 653 16.40 4.62 -22.48
CA THR A 653 17.29 3.77 -23.28
C THR A 653 18.74 4.27 -23.28
N ALA A 654 18.97 5.59 -23.31
CA ALA A 654 20.31 6.16 -23.17
C ALA A 654 20.94 5.83 -21.82
N ILE A 655 20.22 6.04 -20.72
CA ILE A 655 20.70 5.75 -19.37
C ILE A 655 20.92 4.25 -19.15
N ALA A 656 20.05 3.40 -19.69
CA ALA A 656 20.20 1.94 -19.66
C ALA A 656 21.50 1.47 -20.32
N ASN A 657 21.96 2.19 -21.34
CA ASN A 657 23.18 1.88 -22.10
C ASN A 657 24.39 2.73 -21.67
N GLY A 658 24.35 3.30 -20.46
CA GLY A 658 25.50 4.01 -19.89
C GLY A 658 25.77 5.40 -20.46
N VAL A 659 24.81 6.00 -21.19
CA VAL A 659 24.99 7.30 -21.85
C VAL A 659 24.28 8.41 -21.08
N PRO A 660 25.02 9.43 -20.58
CA PRO A 660 24.42 10.61 -19.99
C PRO A 660 23.56 11.42 -20.96
N VAL A 661 22.54 12.09 -20.44
CA VAL A 661 21.55 12.82 -21.25
C VAL A 661 21.51 14.28 -20.83
N ILE A 662 21.55 15.19 -21.79
CA ILE A 662 21.28 16.62 -21.59
C ILE A 662 19.96 16.95 -22.27
N VAL A 663 19.10 17.69 -21.58
CA VAL A 663 17.72 17.92 -21.99
C VAL A 663 17.43 19.41 -22.14
N THR A 664 16.69 19.77 -23.19
CA THR A 664 16.05 21.08 -23.33
C THR A 664 14.60 20.94 -23.77
N SER A 665 13.69 21.73 -23.19
CA SER A 665 12.27 21.77 -23.61
C SER A 665 11.57 20.40 -23.61
N ALA A 666 11.84 19.54 -22.62
CA ALA A 666 11.18 18.23 -22.52
C ALA A 666 10.75 17.93 -21.07
N PRO A 667 9.54 18.38 -20.66
CA PRO A 667 9.08 18.33 -19.26
C PRO A 667 9.14 16.94 -18.62
N SER A 668 8.77 15.89 -19.35
CA SER A 668 8.80 14.50 -18.85
C SER A 668 10.23 14.01 -18.53
N CYS A 669 11.20 14.36 -19.37
CA CYS A 669 12.61 14.02 -19.15
C CYS A 669 13.23 14.88 -18.06
N GLU A 670 12.84 16.15 -18.02
CA GLU A 670 13.24 17.13 -17.03
C GLU A 670 12.80 16.77 -15.61
N ALA A 671 11.59 16.24 -15.43
CA ALA A 671 11.12 15.72 -14.15
C ALA A 671 12.01 14.56 -13.65
N LEU A 672 12.42 13.65 -14.55
CA LEU A 672 13.31 12.53 -14.20
C LEU A 672 14.70 13.01 -13.77
N LEU A 673 15.26 14.01 -14.46
CA LEU A 673 16.54 14.58 -14.08
C LEU A 673 16.49 15.23 -12.70
N ARG A 674 15.41 15.96 -12.38
CA ARG A 674 15.22 16.54 -11.03
C ARG A 674 15.05 15.48 -9.95
N ALA A 675 14.31 14.40 -10.23
CA ALA A 675 14.21 13.27 -9.31
C ALA A 675 15.58 12.59 -9.05
N GLY A 676 16.52 12.69 -10.00
CA GLY A 676 17.92 12.30 -9.82
C GLY A 676 18.81 13.36 -9.15
N GLY A 677 18.32 14.59 -8.97
CA GLY A 677 19.11 15.75 -8.54
C GLY A 677 20.13 16.22 -9.58
N MET A 678 19.79 16.09 -10.87
CA MET A 678 20.63 16.39 -12.04
C MET A 678 20.17 17.66 -12.77
N ASP A 679 19.70 18.66 -12.03
CA ASP A 679 19.19 19.94 -12.56
C ASP A 679 20.16 20.63 -13.52
N TYR A 680 21.47 20.45 -13.33
CA TYR A 680 22.49 21.03 -14.21
C TYR A 680 22.47 20.46 -15.64
N ALA A 681 21.88 19.27 -15.85
CA ALA A 681 21.72 18.66 -17.17
C ALA A 681 20.48 19.19 -17.91
N ILE A 682 19.75 20.13 -17.31
CA ILE A 682 18.61 20.82 -17.89
C ILE A 682 19.08 22.20 -18.36
N VAL A 683 19.13 22.39 -19.68
CA VAL A 683 19.79 23.55 -20.27
C VAL A 683 18.81 24.42 -21.05
N ARG A 684 19.06 25.73 -21.01
CA ARG A 684 18.26 26.77 -21.68
C ARG A 684 19.10 27.72 -22.53
N ASP A 685 20.42 27.65 -22.40
CA ASP A 685 21.37 28.49 -23.10
C ASP A 685 22.70 27.74 -23.33
N LYS A 686 23.55 28.32 -24.16
CA LYS A 686 24.86 27.76 -24.55
C LYS A 686 25.79 27.58 -23.35
N ALA A 687 25.83 28.54 -22.43
CA ALA A 687 26.70 28.47 -21.26
C ALA A 687 26.30 27.34 -20.30
N GLY A 688 25.00 27.06 -20.16
CA GLY A 688 24.48 25.92 -19.43
C GLY A 688 24.85 24.59 -20.08
N LEU A 689 24.76 24.50 -21.41
CA LEU A 689 25.21 23.34 -22.18
C LEU A 689 26.70 23.05 -21.96
N ASP A 690 27.56 24.06 -22.04
CA ASP A 690 29.01 23.91 -21.82
C ASP A 690 29.32 23.41 -20.40
N ARG A 691 28.67 23.97 -19.39
CA ARG A 691 28.82 23.53 -17.99
C ARG A 691 28.38 22.07 -17.81
N ALA A 692 27.24 21.69 -18.38
CA ALA A 692 26.72 20.33 -18.30
C ALA A 692 27.64 19.33 -18.99
N MET A 693 28.10 19.64 -20.21
CA MET A 693 29.04 18.79 -20.94
C MET A 693 30.38 18.65 -20.22
N THR A 694 30.90 19.74 -19.64
CA THR A 694 32.13 19.72 -18.84
C THR A 694 31.98 18.84 -17.61
N ALA A 695 30.90 19.00 -16.84
CA ALA A 695 30.63 18.19 -15.66
C ALA A 695 30.52 16.70 -16.02
N LEU A 696 29.74 16.36 -17.04
CA LEU A 696 29.54 14.98 -17.49
C LEU A 696 30.78 14.36 -18.14
N SER A 697 31.80 15.15 -18.48
CA SER A 697 33.07 14.62 -18.99
C SER A 697 33.92 14.00 -17.89
N ALA A 698 33.79 14.47 -16.64
CA ALA A 698 34.52 13.94 -15.50
C ALA A 698 34.04 12.52 -15.16
N PRO A 699 34.94 11.51 -15.06
CA PRO A 699 34.55 10.12 -14.82
C PRO A 699 33.70 9.92 -13.56
N ALA A 700 34.06 10.59 -12.45
CA ALA A 700 33.35 10.46 -11.18
C ALA A 700 31.92 11.02 -11.25
N GLU A 701 31.72 12.17 -11.87
CA GLU A 701 30.38 12.78 -12.00
C GLU A 701 29.53 12.02 -13.02
N ARG A 702 30.11 11.54 -14.13
CA ARG A 702 29.43 10.64 -15.08
C ARG A 702 28.90 9.38 -14.38
N GLN A 703 29.75 8.73 -13.59
CA GLN A 703 29.37 7.53 -12.84
C GLN A 703 28.23 7.84 -11.85
N ARG A 704 28.34 8.95 -11.11
CA ARG A 704 27.32 9.41 -10.16
C ARG A 704 25.98 9.72 -10.84
N TYR A 705 26.02 10.43 -11.97
CA TYR A 705 24.86 10.75 -12.79
C TYR A 705 24.14 9.47 -13.21
N LEU A 706 24.87 8.52 -13.81
CA LEU A 706 24.29 7.25 -14.28
C LEU A 706 23.72 6.45 -13.12
N GLN A 707 24.45 6.27 -12.02
CA GLN A 707 23.97 5.52 -10.86
C GLN A 707 22.66 6.09 -10.29
N LYS A 708 22.58 7.41 -10.14
CA LYS A 708 21.37 8.07 -9.63
C LYS A 708 20.20 7.94 -10.60
N MET A 709 20.44 8.21 -11.89
CA MET A 709 19.39 8.14 -12.91
C MET A 709 18.91 6.72 -13.17
N GLN A 710 19.81 5.74 -13.19
CA GLN A 710 19.46 4.32 -13.29
C GLN A 710 18.59 3.90 -12.10
N GLY A 711 18.88 4.36 -10.88
CA GLY A 711 18.05 4.12 -9.71
C GLY A 711 16.66 4.75 -9.81
N VAL A 712 16.54 5.98 -10.34
CA VAL A 712 15.23 6.63 -10.60
C VAL A 712 14.43 5.83 -11.62
N ILE A 713 15.07 5.42 -12.71
CA ILE A 713 14.43 4.67 -13.79
C ILE A 713 13.98 3.29 -13.31
N GLU A 714 14.85 2.55 -12.64
CA GLU A 714 14.53 1.21 -12.12
C GLU A 714 13.32 1.23 -11.18
N ARG A 715 13.20 2.27 -10.34
CA ARG A 715 12.04 2.45 -9.45
C ARG A 715 10.74 2.80 -10.17
N ARG A 716 10.78 3.55 -11.29
CA ARG A 716 9.57 4.06 -11.97
C ARG A 716 9.17 3.26 -13.21
N PHE A 717 10.15 2.82 -14.00
CA PHE A 717 9.99 2.19 -15.32
C PHE A 717 10.63 0.80 -15.40
N GLY A 718 11.20 0.29 -14.31
CA GLY A 718 11.78 -1.05 -14.27
C GLY A 718 10.73 -2.14 -14.40
N ASP A 719 11.16 -3.34 -14.77
CA ASP A 719 10.28 -4.49 -15.04
C ASP A 719 9.32 -4.81 -13.88
N VAL A 720 9.80 -4.71 -12.63
CA VAL A 720 8.96 -4.91 -11.44
C VAL A 720 7.87 -3.84 -11.34
N ALA A 721 8.23 -2.56 -11.50
CA ALA A 721 7.29 -1.45 -11.41
C ALA A 721 6.23 -1.51 -12.52
N ILE A 722 6.61 -1.83 -13.76
CA ILE A 722 5.68 -1.98 -14.88
C ILE A 722 4.76 -3.19 -14.67
N ARG A 723 5.31 -4.34 -14.23
CA ARG A 723 4.50 -5.52 -13.89
C ARG A 723 3.45 -5.18 -12.83
N GLU A 724 3.86 -4.52 -11.75
CA GLU A 724 2.95 -4.11 -10.67
C GLU A 724 1.86 -3.15 -11.16
N GLN A 725 2.17 -2.21 -12.07
CA GLN A 725 1.17 -1.32 -12.66
C GLN A 725 0.10 -2.09 -13.46
N TYR A 726 0.48 -3.09 -14.26
CA TYR A 726 -0.50 -3.93 -14.99
C TYR A 726 -1.29 -4.85 -14.06
N GLU A 727 -0.66 -5.44 -13.04
CA GLU A 727 -1.38 -6.24 -12.05
C GLU A 727 -2.38 -5.37 -11.25
N ALA A 728 -2.00 -4.15 -10.89
CA ALA A 728 -2.87 -3.19 -10.22
C ALA A 728 -4.03 -2.76 -11.13
N LEU A 729 -3.78 -2.43 -12.40
CA LEU A 729 -4.82 -2.12 -13.39
C LEU A 729 -5.89 -3.22 -13.41
N LEU A 730 -5.48 -4.48 -13.58
CA LEU A 730 -6.40 -5.59 -13.72
C LEU A 730 -7.16 -5.85 -12.41
N ARG A 731 -6.48 -5.76 -11.27
CA ARG A 731 -7.08 -5.93 -9.94
C ARG A 731 -8.12 -4.87 -9.62
N HIS A 732 -7.85 -3.61 -9.95
CA HIS A 732 -8.65 -2.47 -9.51
C HIS A 732 -9.72 -2.08 -10.53
N HIS A 733 -9.51 -2.37 -11.80
CA HIS A 733 -10.36 -1.85 -12.86
C HIS A 733 -11.07 -2.91 -13.70
N VAL A 734 -10.80 -4.21 -13.48
CA VAL A 734 -11.44 -5.30 -14.24
C VAL A 734 -12.26 -6.20 -13.32
N VAL A 735 -13.46 -6.55 -13.80
CA VAL A 735 -14.29 -7.59 -13.19
C VAL A 735 -13.99 -8.92 -13.90
N THR A 736 -13.38 -9.87 -13.19
CA THR A 736 -13.13 -11.26 -13.64
C THR A 736 -13.84 -12.22 -12.69
N GLY A 737 -14.58 -13.22 -13.17
CA GLY A 737 -15.47 -13.97 -12.27
C GLY A 737 -16.55 -14.82 -12.97
N PRO A 738 -17.01 -15.94 -12.38
CA PRO A 738 -18.23 -16.65 -12.82
C PRO A 738 -19.49 -15.75 -12.74
N GLY A 739 -19.44 -14.70 -11.92
CA GLY A 739 -20.49 -13.69 -11.75
C GLY A 739 -20.33 -12.42 -12.61
N ARG A 740 -19.65 -12.48 -13.77
CA ARG A 740 -19.65 -11.37 -14.76
C ARG A 740 -21.06 -10.95 -15.21
N ALA A 741 -22.07 -11.79 -14.97
CA ALA A 741 -23.44 -11.71 -15.45
C ALA A 741 -24.39 -10.78 -14.67
N VAL A 742 -23.92 -9.90 -13.77
CA VAL A 742 -24.81 -8.86 -13.22
C VAL A 742 -25.02 -7.79 -14.29
N THR A 743 -25.99 -8.02 -15.18
CA THR A 743 -26.38 -7.14 -16.30
C THR A 743 -27.52 -6.19 -15.94
N ARG A 744 -28.13 -6.39 -14.77
CA ARG A 744 -29.18 -5.53 -14.22
C ARG A 744 -28.59 -4.40 -13.40
N ARG A 745 -29.38 -3.34 -13.28
CA ARG A 745 -29.15 -2.23 -12.36
C ARG A 745 -29.09 -2.74 -10.91
N LEU A 746 -28.06 -2.36 -10.18
CA LEU A 746 -27.87 -2.73 -8.78
C LEU A 746 -28.37 -1.63 -7.86
N LYS A 747 -29.19 -1.98 -6.85
CA LYS A 747 -29.66 -1.06 -5.84
C LYS A 747 -28.75 -1.08 -4.61
N VAL A 748 -28.08 0.03 -4.34
CA VAL A 748 -26.99 0.11 -3.36
C VAL A 748 -27.35 1.08 -2.25
N MET A 749 -27.34 0.62 -1.00
CA MET A 749 -27.55 1.49 0.15
C MET A 749 -26.21 1.98 0.72
N PHE A 750 -26.02 3.29 0.77
CA PHE A 750 -24.85 3.94 1.38
C PHE A 750 -25.21 4.46 2.76
N VAL A 751 -24.48 4.04 3.78
CA VAL A 751 -24.75 4.39 5.18
C VAL A 751 -23.75 5.41 5.68
N SER A 752 -24.22 6.50 6.27
CA SER A 752 -23.38 7.55 6.88
C SER A 752 -23.84 7.89 8.30
N HIS A 753 -22.93 8.36 9.15
CA HIS A 753 -23.27 8.83 10.50
C HIS A 753 -23.86 10.24 10.49
N ASN A 754 -23.51 11.08 9.50
CA ASN A 754 -24.09 12.41 9.27
C ASN A 754 -24.01 12.81 7.77
N MET A 755 -24.54 13.99 7.44
CA MET A 755 -24.46 14.60 6.10
C MET A 755 -23.96 16.06 6.15
N ASN A 756 -22.96 16.33 6.99
CA ASN A 756 -22.42 17.68 7.19
C ASN A 756 -21.54 18.13 6.01
N VAL A 757 -21.67 19.40 5.64
CA VAL A 757 -20.74 20.11 4.75
C VAL A 757 -19.42 20.35 5.49
N GLY A 758 -18.31 20.38 4.75
CA GLY A 758 -16.97 20.69 5.28
C GLY A 758 -16.25 19.50 5.95
N GLU A 759 -16.94 18.37 6.12
CA GLU A 759 -16.37 17.12 6.61
C GLU A 759 -15.92 16.22 5.45
N GLY A 760 -14.69 15.71 5.51
CA GLY A 760 -14.09 14.97 4.40
C GLY A 760 -14.79 13.64 4.08
N ALA A 761 -15.28 12.91 5.11
CA ALA A 761 -15.91 11.60 4.92
C ALA A 761 -17.32 11.69 4.31
N PRO A 762 -18.25 12.54 4.79
CA PRO A 762 -19.55 12.77 4.14
C PRO A 762 -19.41 13.33 2.72
N THR A 763 -18.50 14.30 2.51
CA THR A 763 -18.27 14.90 1.19
C THR A 763 -17.71 13.88 0.18
N SER A 764 -16.77 13.04 0.60
CA SER A 764 -16.22 11.96 -0.24
C SER A 764 -17.28 10.91 -0.58
N LEU A 765 -18.13 10.53 0.38
CA LEU A 765 -19.24 9.61 0.13
C LEU A 765 -20.19 10.19 -0.91
N MET A 766 -20.59 11.45 -0.76
CA MET A 766 -21.50 12.12 -1.68
C MET A 766 -20.99 12.12 -3.11
N GLN A 767 -19.74 12.56 -3.31
CA GLN A 767 -19.15 12.57 -4.65
C GLN A 767 -19.04 11.17 -5.24
N THR A 768 -18.73 10.16 -4.43
CA THR A 768 -18.70 8.75 -4.88
C THR A 768 -20.07 8.30 -5.36
N VAL A 769 -21.12 8.56 -4.56
CA VAL A 769 -22.50 8.17 -4.85
C VAL A 769 -23.04 8.87 -6.10
N LEU A 770 -22.82 10.18 -6.23
CA LEU A 770 -23.21 10.95 -7.42
C LEU A 770 -22.51 10.42 -8.69
N GLY A 771 -21.22 10.12 -8.60
CA GLY A 771 -20.45 9.57 -9.71
C GLY A 771 -20.91 8.18 -10.14
N LEU A 772 -21.22 7.32 -9.17
CA LEU A 772 -21.75 5.98 -9.46
C LEU A 772 -23.09 6.07 -10.20
N LYS A 773 -24.00 6.95 -9.77
CA LYS A 773 -25.28 7.17 -10.44
C LYS A 773 -25.12 7.75 -11.85
N ALA A 774 -24.19 8.69 -12.02
CA ALA A 774 -24.03 9.41 -13.28
C ALA A 774 -23.35 8.56 -14.37
N HIS A 775 -22.56 7.55 -14.01
CA HIS A 775 -21.66 6.86 -14.95
C HIS A 775 -21.80 5.34 -15.00
N TYR A 776 -22.54 4.75 -14.06
CA TYR A 776 -22.70 3.30 -13.97
C TYR A 776 -24.16 2.94 -13.68
N ASP A 777 -24.51 1.68 -13.94
CA ASP A 777 -25.85 1.15 -13.71
C ASP A 777 -26.10 0.84 -12.22
N ILE A 778 -26.01 1.88 -11.41
CA ILE A 778 -26.22 1.87 -9.96
C ILE A 778 -27.46 2.71 -9.62
N ASP A 779 -28.31 2.19 -8.76
CA ASP A 779 -29.42 2.90 -8.15
C ASP A 779 -29.13 3.14 -6.66
N PRO A 780 -28.59 4.30 -6.28
CA PRO A 780 -28.18 4.54 -4.90
C PRO A 780 -29.36 4.94 -4.00
N VAL A 781 -29.29 4.50 -2.75
CA VAL A 781 -30.10 4.99 -1.61
C VAL A 781 -29.13 5.43 -0.52
N VAL A 782 -29.36 6.59 0.10
CA VAL A 782 -28.52 7.08 1.21
C VAL A 782 -29.29 6.95 2.53
N PHE A 783 -28.70 6.27 3.50
CA PHE A 783 -29.21 6.17 4.86
C PHE A 783 -28.28 6.94 5.79
N SER A 784 -28.79 7.93 6.52
CA SER A 784 -27.99 8.70 7.47
C SER A 784 -28.61 8.71 8.86
N VAL A 785 -27.77 8.50 9.88
CA VAL A 785 -28.22 8.54 11.29
C VAL A 785 -28.65 9.96 11.68
N MET A 786 -27.98 10.97 11.13
CA MET A 786 -28.25 12.39 11.40
C MET A 786 -28.50 13.15 10.10
N PRO A 787 -29.38 14.17 10.09
CA PRO A 787 -29.55 15.05 8.94
C PRO A 787 -28.29 15.90 8.73
N GLY A 788 -28.23 16.61 7.60
CA GLY A 788 -27.16 17.56 7.31
C GLY A 788 -27.34 18.23 5.96
N ALA A 789 -26.57 19.30 5.71
CA ALA A 789 -26.74 20.15 4.54
C ALA A 789 -26.50 19.42 3.19
N LEU A 790 -25.72 18.33 3.17
CA LEU A 790 -25.52 17.54 1.94
C LEU A 790 -26.77 16.75 1.50
N GLU A 791 -27.82 16.67 2.33
CA GLU A 791 -29.08 16.01 1.98
C GLU A 791 -29.71 16.59 0.70
N GLU A 792 -29.67 17.91 0.54
CA GLU A 792 -30.26 18.58 -0.62
C GLU A 792 -29.56 18.19 -1.92
N GLU A 793 -28.24 18.02 -1.90
CA GLU A 793 -27.47 17.63 -3.08
C GLU A 793 -27.85 16.22 -3.57
N TYR A 794 -28.02 15.27 -2.65
CA TYR A 794 -28.52 13.93 -3.00
C TYR A 794 -29.94 13.98 -3.59
N ARG A 795 -30.86 14.70 -2.93
CA ARG A 795 -32.26 14.79 -3.40
C ARG A 795 -32.35 15.48 -4.76
N ARG A 796 -31.54 16.53 -5.00
CA ARG A 796 -31.47 17.22 -6.30
C ARG A 796 -30.98 16.30 -7.42
N ALA A 797 -30.10 15.36 -7.11
CA ALA A 797 -29.69 14.29 -8.03
C ALA A 797 -30.71 13.15 -8.14
N GLY A 798 -31.92 13.29 -7.56
CA GLY A 798 -32.98 12.27 -7.55
C GLY A 798 -32.61 11.02 -6.77
N ILE A 799 -31.76 11.14 -5.74
CA ILE A 799 -31.34 10.03 -4.89
C ILE A 799 -32.24 9.99 -3.66
N GLU A 800 -32.72 8.79 -3.32
CA GLU A 800 -33.52 8.61 -2.11
C GLU A 800 -32.64 8.74 -0.87
N VAL A 801 -33.06 9.61 0.06
CA VAL A 801 -32.37 9.85 1.34
C VAL A 801 -33.32 9.50 2.48
N ILE A 802 -32.86 8.59 3.34
CA ILE A 802 -33.57 8.10 4.52
C ILE A 802 -32.84 8.63 5.76
N VAL A 803 -33.55 9.45 6.54
CA VAL A 803 -33.10 9.94 7.85
C VAL A 803 -34.16 9.55 8.87
N PRO A 804 -33.88 8.57 9.75
CA PRO A 804 -34.84 8.16 10.76
C PRO A 804 -35.15 9.28 11.78
N ASP A 805 -36.43 9.56 12.02
CA ASP A 805 -36.87 10.51 13.05
C ASP A 805 -37.19 9.79 14.36
N PHE A 806 -36.46 10.15 15.43
CA PHE A 806 -36.62 9.58 16.76
C PHE A 806 -37.09 10.59 17.82
N GLY A 807 -37.40 11.84 17.42
CA GLY A 807 -37.76 12.92 18.34
C GLY A 807 -36.61 13.40 19.27
N ALA A 808 -36.70 14.63 19.75
CA ALA A 808 -35.61 15.31 20.47
C ALA A 808 -35.21 14.71 21.84
N ARG A 809 -36.08 13.92 22.49
CA ARG A 809 -35.87 13.41 23.87
C ARG A 809 -34.99 12.16 23.97
N SER A 810 -34.55 11.60 22.84
CA SER A 810 -33.97 10.25 22.74
C SER A 810 -32.43 10.20 22.77
N ARG A 811 -31.73 11.31 23.03
CA ARG A 811 -30.30 11.45 22.67
C ARG A 811 -29.27 11.47 23.82
N LEU A 812 -29.65 11.39 25.10
CA LEU A 812 -28.75 11.79 26.21
C LEU A 812 -28.46 10.79 27.35
N ALA A 813 -28.89 9.52 27.30
CA ALA A 813 -28.55 8.54 28.35
C ALA A 813 -28.19 7.16 27.79
N ALA A 814 -27.24 6.43 28.41
CA ALA A 814 -26.78 5.11 27.94
C ALA A 814 -27.92 4.08 27.76
N ASN A 815 -28.90 4.06 28.66
CA ASN A 815 -30.11 3.21 28.54
C ASN A 815 -31.03 3.63 27.38
N ILE A 816 -30.99 4.91 27.01
CA ILE A 816 -31.72 5.43 25.84
C ILE A 816 -30.93 5.12 24.57
N ILE A 817 -29.60 5.14 24.59
CA ILE A 817 -28.75 4.77 23.47
C ILE A 817 -28.94 3.29 23.09
N ALA A 818 -29.00 2.37 24.06
CA ALA A 818 -29.28 0.95 23.78
C ALA A 818 -30.65 0.74 23.10
N ARG A 819 -31.72 1.36 23.65
CA ARG A 819 -33.07 1.31 23.05
C ARG A 819 -33.16 2.01 21.70
N THR A 820 -32.42 3.10 21.51
CA THR A 820 -32.36 3.84 20.24
C THR A 820 -31.58 3.05 19.20
N HIS A 821 -30.51 2.36 19.59
CA HIS A 821 -29.74 1.46 18.74
C HIS A 821 -30.57 0.28 18.25
N GLU A 822 -31.38 -0.36 19.11
CA GLU A 822 -32.32 -1.41 18.70
C GLU A 822 -33.35 -0.89 17.70
N LYS A 823 -34.05 0.21 18.01
CA LYS A 823 -35.04 0.82 17.11
C LYS A 823 -34.46 1.27 15.78
N LEU A 824 -33.26 1.87 15.80
CA LEU A 824 -32.54 2.28 14.60
C LEU A 824 -32.14 1.05 13.77
N GLY A 825 -31.73 -0.03 14.43
CA GLY A 825 -31.46 -1.30 13.77
C GLY A 825 -32.70 -1.93 13.15
N GLU A 826 -33.85 -1.95 13.84
CA GLU A 826 -35.13 -2.41 13.28
C GLU A 826 -35.51 -1.61 12.05
N ARG A 827 -35.49 -0.28 12.15
CA ARG A 827 -35.81 0.62 11.04
C ARG A 827 -34.88 0.40 9.85
N PHE A 828 -33.57 0.30 10.08
CA PHE A 828 -32.61 -0.01 9.02
C PHE A 828 -32.94 -1.31 8.29
N ARG A 829 -33.27 -2.39 9.01
CA ARG A 829 -33.65 -3.68 8.39
C ARG A 829 -34.94 -3.58 7.58
N GLU A 830 -35.92 -2.80 8.05
CA GLU A 830 -37.16 -2.54 7.31
C GLU A 830 -36.86 -1.79 6.00
N ASP A 831 -36.07 -0.72 6.07
CA ASP A 831 -35.71 0.08 4.90
C ASP A 831 -34.88 -0.74 3.89
N VAL A 832 -33.94 -1.57 4.35
CA VAL A 832 -33.17 -2.49 3.48
C VAL A 832 -34.10 -3.45 2.71
N ARG A 833 -35.12 -4.01 3.38
CA ARG A 833 -36.10 -4.90 2.73
C ARG A 833 -37.05 -4.16 1.80
N ALA A 834 -37.63 -3.05 2.28
CA ALA A 834 -38.61 -2.26 1.54
C ALA A 834 -38.00 -1.70 0.24
N GLN A 835 -36.73 -1.31 0.29
CA GLN A 835 -36.02 -0.79 -0.86
C GLN A 835 -35.51 -1.89 -1.80
N GLY A 836 -35.39 -3.16 -1.36
CA GLY A 836 -34.83 -4.23 -2.17
C GLY A 836 -33.33 -4.05 -2.43
N ILE A 837 -32.56 -3.79 -1.37
CA ILE A 837 -31.13 -3.48 -1.46
C ILE A 837 -30.30 -4.73 -1.80
N ASP A 838 -29.43 -4.60 -2.81
CA ASP A 838 -28.53 -5.67 -3.28
C ASP A 838 -27.20 -5.71 -2.52
N VAL A 839 -26.73 -4.57 -2.03
CA VAL A 839 -25.46 -4.42 -1.30
C VAL A 839 -25.50 -3.16 -0.44
N VAL A 840 -24.90 -3.24 0.75
CA VAL A 840 -24.76 -2.11 1.67
C VAL A 840 -23.30 -1.65 1.73
N VAL A 841 -23.06 -0.35 1.56
CA VAL A 841 -21.76 0.27 1.72
C VAL A 841 -21.80 1.16 2.95
N VAL A 842 -21.04 0.82 3.99
CA VAL A 842 -20.97 1.64 5.21
C VAL A 842 -19.79 2.60 5.15
N ASN A 843 -20.04 3.87 5.48
CA ASN A 843 -19.02 4.92 5.53
C ASN A 843 -18.67 5.19 6.99
N THR A 844 -17.37 5.10 7.32
CA THR A 844 -16.72 5.27 8.65
C THR A 844 -16.81 4.07 9.60
N ALA A 845 -15.79 3.91 10.45
CA ALA A 845 -15.75 2.85 11.47
C ALA A 845 -16.95 2.89 12.44
N THR A 846 -17.51 4.07 12.68
CA THR A 846 -18.69 4.27 13.54
C THR A 846 -19.98 3.67 12.96
N CYS A 847 -20.02 3.36 11.66
CA CYS A 847 -21.16 2.76 10.97
C CYS A 847 -21.00 1.24 10.76
N LEU A 848 -19.90 0.63 11.22
CA LEU A 848 -19.63 -0.80 11.01
C LEU A 848 -20.71 -1.73 11.57
N TRP A 849 -21.41 -1.31 12.64
CA TRP A 849 -22.52 -2.09 13.17
C TRP A 849 -23.69 -2.23 12.18
N PHE A 850 -23.88 -1.31 11.23
CA PHE A 850 -24.84 -1.50 10.14
C PHE A 850 -24.38 -2.56 9.13
N ALA A 851 -23.07 -2.73 8.94
CA ALA A 851 -22.55 -3.82 8.12
C ALA A 851 -22.89 -5.17 8.75
N LYS A 852 -22.73 -5.30 10.08
CA LYS A 852 -23.22 -6.48 10.81
C LYS A 852 -24.70 -6.74 10.53
N LEU A 853 -25.55 -5.72 10.67
CA LEU A 853 -27.00 -5.88 10.47
C LEU A 853 -27.35 -6.36 9.06
N ALA A 854 -26.68 -5.83 8.04
CA ALA A 854 -26.88 -6.24 6.66
C ALA A 854 -26.34 -7.65 6.37
N GLU A 855 -25.17 -8.02 6.91
CA GLU A 855 -24.62 -9.37 6.79
C GLU A 855 -25.52 -10.41 7.46
N ASP A 856 -26.08 -10.11 8.66
CA ASP A 856 -27.06 -10.95 9.35
C ASP A 856 -28.35 -11.16 8.51
N MET A 857 -28.66 -10.24 7.59
CA MET A 857 -29.77 -10.35 6.64
C MET A 857 -29.41 -11.07 5.34
N GLY A 858 -28.15 -11.49 5.15
CA GLY A 858 -27.69 -12.09 3.91
C GLY A 858 -27.39 -11.07 2.80
N VAL A 859 -27.39 -9.76 3.09
CA VAL A 859 -27.04 -8.70 2.13
C VAL A 859 -25.52 -8.49 2.17
N PRO A 860 -24.79 -8.52 1.04
CA PRO A 860 -23.34 -8.31 1.03
C PRO A 860 -23.00 -6.89 1.48
N THR A 861 -21.83 -6.73 2.12
CA THR A 861 -21.38 -5.42 2.59
C THR A 861 -19.97 -5.05 2.16
N LEU A 862 -19.75 -3.74 2.03
CA LEU A 862 -18.44 -3.11 1.90
C LEU A 862 -18.29 -2.04 2.99
N ALA A 863 -17.13 -1.95 3.62
CA ALA A 863 -16.89 -1.00 4.70
C ALA A 863 -15.79 0.01 4.35
N MET A 864 -16.13 1.29 4.20
CA MET A 864 -15.18 2.37 3.95
C MET A 864 -14.61 2.89 5.28
N ILE A 865 -13.36 2.56 5.58
CA ILE A 865 -12.68 2.94 6.83
C ILE A 865 -11.75 4.11 6.53
N ARG A 866 -11.91 5.20 7.29
CA ARG A 866 -11.23 6.48 7.05
C ARG A 866 -10.55 7.03 8.31
N GLU A 867 -10.59 6.28 9.40
CA GLU A 867 -10.13 6.70 10.71
C GLU A 867 -8.68 6.24 10.96
N SER A 868 -7.79 7.17 11.28
CA SER A 868 -6.36 6.92 11.55
C SER A 868 -6.01 7.16 13.02
N SER A 869 -6.80 6.60 13.95
CA SER A 869 -6.49 6.70 15.38
C SER A 869 -6.61 5.36 16.09
N GLN A 870 -5.80 5.19 17.14
CA GLN A 870 -5.81 3.99 17.95
C GLN A 870 -7.15 3.76 18.66
N GLU A 871 -7.84 4.84 19.02
CA GLU A 871 -9.18 4.81 19.60
C GLU A 871 -10.19 4.08 18.70
N HIS A 872 -10.16 4.36 17.38
CA HIS A 872 -11.04 3.70 16.42
C HIS A 872 -10.65 2.23 16.22
N VAL A 873 -9.36 1.95 16.09
CA VAL A 873 -8.85 0.57 15.96
C VAL A 873 -9.21 -0.27 17.18
N ASN A 874 -9.15 0.30 18.37
CA ASN A 874 -9.47 -0.40 19.62
C ASN A 874 -10.97 -0.45 19.91
N PHE A 875 -11.81 0.24 19.12
CA PHE A 875 -13.23 0.43 19.39
C PHE A 875 -13.49 1.00 20.79
N THR A 876 -12.81 2.09 21.16
CA THR A 876 -12.96 2.75 22.47
C THR A 876 -13.66 4.11 22.38
N PHE A 877 -14.37 4.37 21.29
CA PHE A 877 -15.01 5.67 20.99
C PHE A 877 -16.51 5.73 21.33
N GLY A 878 -17.07 4.67 21.94
CA GLY A 878 -18.49 4.61 22.24
C GLY A 878 -18.88 3.51 23.23
N PRO A 879 -20.20 3.34 23.49
CA PRO A 879 -20.70 2.31 24.40
C PRO A 879 -20.32 0.89 23.95
N GLU A 880 -19.97 0.03 24.90
CA GLU A 880 -19.44 -1.32 24.65
C GLU A 880 -20.30 -2.16 23.69
N LEU A 881 -21.63 -2.13 23.84
CA LEU A 881 -22.56 -2.84 22.96
C LEU A 881 -22.42 -2.41 21.48
N VAL A 882 -22.28 -1.11 21.22
CA VAL A 882 -22.11 -0.57 19.86
C VAL A 882 -20.73 -0.94 19.32
N MET A 883 -19.72 -0.90 20.19
CA MET A 883 -18.33 -1.24 19.84
C MET A 883 -18.18 -2.72 19.47
N GLU A 884 -18.84 -3.62 20.21
CA GLU A 884 -18.90 -5.05 19.90
C GLU A 884 -19.61 -5.29 18.56
N ALA A 885 -20.72 -4.59 18.30
CA ALA A 885 -21.43 -4.68 17.02
C ALA A 885 -20.58 -4.16 15.85
N CYS A 886 -19.82 -3.07 16.03
CA CYS A 886 -18.88 -2.58 15.04
C CYS A 886 -17.73 -3.56 14.78
N ARG A 887 -17.19 -4.20 15.82
CA ARG A 887 -16.15 -5.24 15.69
C ARG A 887 -16.66 -6.42 14.87
N ALA A 888 -17.83 -6.95 15.23
CA ALA A 888 -18.45 -8.03 14.49
C ALA A 888 -18.79 -7.63 13.04
N GLY A 889 -19.21 -6.38 12.82
CA GLY A 889 -19.43 -5.85 11.46
C GLY A 889 -18.16 -5.81 10.63
N LEU A 890 -17.02 -5.44 11.23
CA LEU A 890 -15.70 -5.49 10.57
C LEU A 890 -15.26 -6.91 10.24
N GLU A 891 -15.51 -7.88 11.12
CA GLU A 891 -15.17 -9.29 10.93
C GLU A 891 -16.01 -9.94 9.82
N GLN A 892 -17.28 -9.54 9.72
CA GLN A 892 -18.25 -10.11 8.78
C GLN A 892 -18.25 -9.44 7.40
N THR A 893 -17.82 -8.18 7.31
CA THR A 893 -17.92 -7.44 6.05
C THR A 893 -17.16 -8.12 4.92
N GLY A 894 -17.74 -8.14 3.72
CA GLY A 894 -17.14 -8.78 2.56
C GLY A 894 -15.77 -8.20 2.21
N LYS A 895 -15.60 -6.88 2.34
CA LYS A 895 -14.31 -6.19 2.10
C LYS A 895 -14.27 -4.83 2.79
N ALA A 896 -13.17 -4.55 3.49
CA ALA A 896 -12.88 -3.22 4.03
C ALA A 896 -12.06 -2.39 3.03
N ILE A 897 -12.49 -1.16 2.77
CA ILE A 897 -11.91 -0.24 1.82
C ILE A 897 -11.23 0.88 2.61
N PHE A 898 -9.93 1.04 2.39
CA PHE A 898 -9.13 2.11 2.99
C PHE A 898 -8.80 3.16 1.93
N VAL A 899 -8.64 4.41 2.36
CA VAL A 899 -8.23 5.51 1.47
C VAL A 899 -6.73 5.78 1.46
N SER A 900 -5.98 5.16 2.36
CA SER A 900 -4.52 5.21 2.37
C SER A 900 -3.93 3.91 2.90
N GLU A 901 -2.73 3.59 2.42
CA GLU A 901 -2.00 2.40 2.85
C GLU A 901 -1.61 2.49 4.32
N HIS A 902 -1.16 3.65 4.80
CA HIS A 902 -0.80 3.83 6.20
C HIS A 902 -2.00 3.63 7.14
N THR A 903 -3.19 4.09 6.75
CA THR A 903 -4.40 3.78 7.52
C THR A 903 -4.70 2.28 7.44
N ARG A 904 -4.62 1.66 6.27
CA ARG A 904 -4.81 0.20 6.13
C ARG A 904 -3.86 -0.60 7.02
N GLU A 905 -2.59 -0.17 7.12
CA GLU A 905 -1.57 -0.79 7.95
C GLU A 905 -1.84 -0.62 9.44
N LEU A 906 -2.32 0.55 9.87
CA LEU A 906 -2.74 0.78 11.25
C LEU A 906 -3.83 -0.23 11.68
N TRP A 907 -4.77 -0.53 10.78
CA TRP A 907 -5.83 -1.50 11.04
C TRP A 907 -5.40 -2.96 10.81
N ARG A 908 -4.29 -3.20 10.10
CA ARG A 908 -3.82 -4.55 9.73
C ARG A 908 -3.49 -5.36 10.98
N GLY A 909 -3.96 -6.61 11.03
CA GLY A 909 -3.71 -7.54 12.14
C GLY A 909 -4.66 -7.40 13.32
N HIS A 910 -5.56 -6.41 13.31
CA HIS A 910 -6.61 -6.25 14.32
C HIS A 910 -7.93 -6.90 13.83
N HIS A 911 -8.71 -7.44 14.78
CA HIS A 911 -10.09 -7.92 14.57
C HIS A 911 -10.29 -8.83 13.34
N GLY A 912 -9.35 -9.74 13.09
CA GLY A 912 -9.47 -10.71 12.01
C GLY A 912 -9.48 -10.15 10.58
N LEU A 913 -9.17 -8.87 10.37
CA LEU A 913 -9.27 -8.19 9.07
C LEU A 913 -8.39 -8.85 7.99
N GLN A 914 -9.00 -9.63 7.09
CA GLN A 914 -8.28 -10.33 6.00
C GLN A 914 -8.49 -9.70 4.62
N ARG A 915 -9.69 -9.19 4.34
CA ARG A 915 -10.10 -8.75 2.99
C ARG A 915 -10.12 -7.23 2.94
N THR A 916 -9.08 -6.65 2.34
CA THR A 916 -8.95 -5.20 2.23
C THR A 916 -8.77 -4.74 0.78
N ALA A 917 -9.22 -3.54 0.48
CA ALA A 917 -8.93 -2.80 -0.74
C ALA A 917 -8.40 -1.41 -0.37
N LEU A 918 -7.65 -0.82 -1.30
CA LEU A 918 -7.15 0.54 -1.22
C LEU A 918 -7.79 1.32 -2.37
N ILE A 919 -8.60 2.33 -2.05
CA ILE A 919 -9.18 3.27 -3.02
C ILE A 919 -8.96 4.68 -2.46
N PRO A 920 -7.88 5.37 -2.88
CA PRO A 920 -7.63 6.75 -2.50
C PRO A 920 -8.73 7.71 -2.97
N ASN A 921 -8.89 8.85 -2.28
CA ASN A 921 -9.86 9.86 -2.68
C ASN A 921 -9.40 10.57 -3.97
N GLY A 922 -10.23 10.51 -5.02
CA GLY A 922 -10.16 11.39 -6.18
C GLY A 922 -11.05 12.62 -6.03
N ILE A 923 -10.75 13.69 -6.76
CA ILE A 923 -11.53 14.94 -6.77
C ILE A 923 -12.10 15.22 -8.16
N ASP A 924 -13.37 15.65 -8.20
CA ASP A 924 -14.02 16.00 -9.45
C ASP A 924 -13.67 17.44 -9.85
N LEU A 925 -12.83 17.56 -10.89
CA LEU A 925 -12.35 18.86 -11.36
C LEU A 925 -13.44 19.73 -11.99
N ALA A 926 -14.55 19.14 -12.45
CA ALA A 926 -15.64 19.89 -13.07
C ALA A 926 -16.19 20.98 -12.12
N HIS A 927 -16.15 20.75 -10.81
CA HIS A 927 -16.56 21.71 -9.79
C HIS A 927 -15.63 22.93 -9.68
N PHE A 928 -14.41 22.83 -10.22
CA PHE A 928 -13.38 23.85 -10.11
C PHE A 928 -13.07 24.56 -11.42
N ASP A 929 -13.51 24.05 -12.58
CA ASP A 929 -13.08 24.56 -13.88
C ASP A 929 -13.38 26.05 -14.09
N THR A 930 -14.56 26.52 -13.69
CA THR A 930 -14.92 27.95 -13.73
C THR A 930 -13.94 28.80 -12.93
N VAL A 931 -13.57 28.36 -11.72
CA VAL A 931 -12.66 29.10 -10.83
C VAL A 931 -11.21 29.00 -11.31
N ARG A 932 -10.80 27.84 -11.84
CA ARG A 932 -9.45 27.64 -12.41
C ARG A 932 -9.18 28.56 -13.59
N ALA A 933 -10.21 28.94 -14.34
CA ALA A 933 -10.13 29.87 -15.47
C ALA A 933 -10.08 31.36 -15.05
N MET A 934 -10.38 31.70 -13.79
CA MET A 934 -10.38 33.10 -13.33
C MET A 934 -8.97 33.70 -13.28
N ASP A 935 -8.87 35.02 -13.44
CA ASP A 935 -7.61 35.73 -13.23
C ASP A 935 -7.27 35.84 -11.74
N LYS A 936 -5.99 35.65 -11.41
CA LYS A 936 -5.51 35.63 -10.02
C LYS A 936 -5.61 37.00 -9.36
N ALA A 937 -5.24 38.06 -10.07
CA ALA A 937 -5.19 39.41 -9.51
C ALA A 937 -6.61 39.95 -9.26
N ALA A 938 -7.52 39.73 -10.20
CA ALA A 938 -8.94 40.04 -10.04
C ALA A 938 -9.55 39.31 -8.82
N LEU A 939 -9.22 38.02 -8.66
CA LEU A 939 -9.75 37.22 -7.55
C LEU A 939 -9.18 37.64 -6.19
N ARG A 940 -7.90 38.03 -6.13
CA ARG A 940 -7.31 38.62 -4.92
C ARG A 940 -8.06 39.89 -4.52
N ALA A 941 -8.34 40.77 -5.49
CA ALA A 941 -9.10 41.99 -5.22
C ALA A 941 -10.50 41.69 -4.66
N SER A 942 -11.22 40.70 -5.21
CA SER A 942 -12.56 40.34 -4.69
C SER A 942 -12.53 39.69 -3.29
N LEU A 943 -11.43 39.04 -2.92
CA LEU A 943 -11.22 38.44 -1.60
C LEU A 943 -10.57 39.41 -0.59
N GLY A 944 -10.40 40.68 -0.96
CA GLY A 944 -9.74 41.68 -0.12
C GLY A 944 -8.26 41.40 0.13
N GLN A 945 -7.60 40.63 -0.75
CA GLN A 945 -6.18 40.30 -0.66
C GLN A 945 -5.34 41.24 -1.56
N PRO A 946 -4.13 41.63 -1.14
CA PRO A 946 -3.26 42.46 -1.95
C PRO A 946 -2.81 41.72 -3.22
N ALA A 947 -2.60 42.47 -4.31
CA ALA A 947 -2.10 41.90 -5.56
C ALA A 947 -0.67 41.35 -5.40
N ASP A 948 0.19 42.09 -4.70
CA ASP A 948 1.59 41.77 -4.46
C ASP A 948 1.81 40.93 -3.19
N GLY A 949 2.95 40.22 -3.15
CA GLY A 949 3.33 39.34 -2.04
C GLY A 949 2.86 37.89 -2.22
N VAL A 950 3.27 37.05 -1.25
CA VAL A 950 3.02 35.61 -1.22
C VAL A 950 1.83 35.32 -0.29
N LEU A 951 0.74 34.79 -0.86
CA LEU A 951 -0.44 34.35 -0.11
C LEU A 951 -0.36 32.85 0.17
N LEU A 952 -0.14 32.48 1.43
CA LEU A 952 -0.30 31.11 1.91
C LEU A 952 -1.77 30.84 2.22
N VAL A 953 -2.26 29.65 1.87
CA VAL A 953 -3.61 29.21 2.26
C VAL A 953 -3.56 27.89 3.01
N SER A 954 -4.38 27.77 4.04
CA SER A 954 -4.67 26.53 4.75
C SER A 954 -6.18 26.31 4.79
N VAL A 955 -6.64 25.20 4.20
CA VAL A 955 -8.07 24.89 4.05
C VAL A 955 -8.44 23.70 4.95
N GLY A 956 -9.50 23.87 5.73
CA GLY A 956 -10.08 22.84 6.58
C GLY A 956 -10.60 23.40 7.90
N SER A 957 -11.33 22.57 8.64
CA SER A 957 -11.86 22.96 9.95
C SER A 957 -10.76 23.46 10.89
N ILE A 958 -11.03 24.56 11.60
CA ILE A 958 -10.09 25.13 12.58
C ILE A 958 -10.26 24.41 13.92
N ASN A 959 -9.37 23.45 14.21
CA ASN A 959 -9.39 22.64 15.44
C ASN A 959 -7.98 22.13 15.80
N ALA A 960 -7.80 21.67 17.04
CA ALA A 960 -6.51 21.24 17.57
C ALA A 960 -5.82 20.13 16.75
N ARG A 961 -6.58 19.23 16.12
CA ARG A 961 -6.05 18.17 15.26
C ARG A 961 -5.40 18.72 13.99
N LYS A 962 -5.90 19.85 13.47
CA LYS A 962 -5.43 20.51 12.24
C LYS A 962 -4.25 21.45 12.46
N ALA A 963 -3.98 21.80 13.73
CA ALA A 963 -2.77 22.46 14.22
C ALA A 963 -2.41 23.75 13.48
N GLN A 964 -3.41 24.60 13.19
CA GLN A 964 -3.18 25.92 12.60
C GLN A 964 -2.22 26.78 13.44
N ALA A 965 -2.15 26.56 14.75
CA ALA A 965 -1.20 27.22 15.64
C ALA A 965 0.27 27.02 15.20
N ASP A 966 0.65 25.82 14.73
CA ASP A 966 2.01 25.52 14.29
C ASP A 966 2.42 26.41 13.10
N ILE A 967 1.46 26.73 12.21
CA ILE A 967 1.66 27.65 11.07
C ILE A 967 1.94 29.07 11.58
N LEU A 968 1.20 29.53 12.60
CA LEU A 968 1.38 30.87 13.16
C LEU A 968 2.76 31.03 13.80
N GLU A 969 3.19 30.04 14.59
CA GLU A 969 4.52 30.04 15.22
C GLU A 969 5.63 30.00 14.18
N ALA A 970 5.47 29.18 13.14
CA ALA A 970 6.48 29.05 12.11
C ALA A 970 6.67 30.36 11.32
N ILE A 971 5.57 31.09 11.05
CA ILE A 971 5.62 32.41 10.43
C ILE A 971 6.25 33.42 11.38
N ALA A 972 5.91 33.41 12.67
CA ALA A 972 6.47 34.33 13.64
C ALA A 972 7.99 34.17 13.85
N ALA A 973 8.53 32.99 13.54
CA ALA A 973 9.96 32.69 13.58
C ALA A 973 10.71 33.05 12.28
N LEU A 974 10.05 33.59 11.25
CA LEU A 974 10.72 34.04 10.03
C LEU A 974 11.52 35.34 10.27
N PRO A 975 12.54 35.61 9.43
CA PRO A 975 13.21 36.91 9.39
C PRO A 975 12.22 38.07 9.19
N GLU A 976 12.46 39.19 9.88
CA GLU A 976 11.53 40.33 9.91
C GLU A 976 11.26 40.95 8.53
N ASP A 977 12.25 40.94 7.65
CA ASP A 977 12.17 41.45 6.27
C ASP A 977 11.17 40.67 5.42
N LEU A 978 10.92 39.40 5.74
CA LEU A 978 9.95 38.57 5.02
C LEU A 978 8.50 38.82 5.48
N HIS A 979 8.27 39.31 6.69
CA HIS A 979 6.91 39.51 7.22
C HIS A 979 6.07 40.46 6.36
N GLY A 980 6.67 41.50 5.77
CA GLY A 980 5.95 42.43 4.89
C GLY A 980 5.40 41.78 3.62
N THR A 981 6.09 40.76 3.12
CA THR A 981 5.82 40.09 1.84
C THR A 981 4.79 38.96 1.93
N LEU A 982 4.39 38.57 3.14
CA LEU A 982 3.58 37.39 3.41
C LEU A 982 2.12 37.74 3.77
N ARG A 983 1.17 36.92 3.29
CA ARG A 983 -0.21 36.85 3.80
C ARG A 983 -0.57 35.38 4.08
N LEU A 984 -1.47 35.17 5.04
CA LEU A 984 -2.01 33.85 5.39
C LEU A 984 -3.54 33.88 5.38
N ALA A 985 -4.17 32.95 4.68
CA ALA A 985 -5.60 32.70 4.77
C ALA A 985 -5.87 31.35 5.45
N LEU A 986 -6.60 31.38 6.57
CA LEU A 986 -7.14 30.20 7.26
C LEU A 986 -8.62 30.05 6.87
N VAL A 987 -8.96 29.01 6.12
CA VAL A 987 -10.29 28.86 5.50
C VAL A 987 -11.04 27.67 6.08
N GLY A 988 -12.26 27.90 6.58
CA GLY A 988 -13.09 26.86 7.19
C GLY A 988 -13.38 27.07 8.68
N ALA A 989 -13.48 28.33 9.13
CA ALA A 989 -13.70 28.66 10.53
C ALA A 989 -15.15 28.42 10.97
N LYS A 990 -15.33 27.66 12.06
CA LYS A 990 -16.57 27.57 12.83
C LYS A 990 -16.35 28.12 14.24
N PRO A 991 -17.37 28.73 14.88
CA PRO A 991 -17.28 29.12 16.28
C PRO A 991 -16.83 27.95 17.15
N SER A 992 -15.72 28.11 17.87
CA SER A 992 -15.15 27.11 18.76
C SER A 992 -14.11 27.74 19.69
N GLU A 993 -13.87 27.12 20.84
CA GLU A 993 -12.83 27.57 21.78
C GLU A 993 -11.44 27.62 21.11
N TYR A 994 -11.13 26.66 20.25
CA TYR A 994 -9.85 26.64 19.53
C TYR A 994 -9.73 27.81 18.54
N LEU A 995 -10.82 28.21 17.87
CA LEU A 995 -10.80 29.40 17.02
C LEU A 995 -10.50 30.67 17.83
N ASP A 996 -11.07 30.79 19.03
CA ASP A 996 -10.80 31.93 19.92
C ASP A 996 -9.34 31.95 20.38
N GLN A 997 -8.75 30.79 20.67
CA GLN A 997 -7.32 30.66 20.96
C GLN A 997 -6.45 31.09 19.76
N ILE A 998 -6.81 30.71 18.53
CA ILE A 998 -6.11 31.13 17.30
C ILE A 998 -6.17 32.66 17.13
N LYS A 999 -7.35 33.27 17.30
CA LYS A 999 -7.52 34.73 17.21
C LYS A 999 -6.70 35.47 18.27
N ALA A 1000 -6.74 34.99 19.51
CA ALA A 1000 -5.94 35.54 20.60
C ALA A 1000 -4.44 35.44 20.29
N ARG A 1001 -3.98 34.30 19.76
CA ARG A 1001 -2.57 34.11 19.43
C ARG A 1001 -2.12 35.07 18.32
N ILE A 1002 -2.90 35.25 17.27
CA ILE A 1002 -2.63 36.23 16.19
C ILE A 1002 -2.48 37.64 16.77
N ALA A 1003 -3.35 38.05 17.70
CA ALA A 1003 -3.28 39.37 18.33
C ALA A 1003 -2.00 39.59 19.16
N THR A 1004 -1.41 38.52 19.70
CA THR A 1004 -0.15 38.59 20.47
C THR A 1004 1.13 38.60 19.63
N LEU A 1005 1.03 38.36 18.31
CA LEU A 1005 2.20 38.21 17.42
C LEU A 1005 2.27 39.38 16.43
N PRO A 1006 3.16 40.37 16.63
CA PRO A 1006 3.30 41.54 15.74
C PRO A 1006 3.61 41.18 14.29
N SER A 1007 4.32 40.07 14.08
CA SER A 1007 4.62 39.48 12.76
C SER A 1007 3.36 39.10 11.98
N LEU A 1008 2.23 38.86 12.64
CA LEU A 1008 0.97 38.42 12.04
C LEU A 1008 -0.11 39.53 11.96
N ALA A 1009 0.08 40.64 12.67
CA ALA A 1009 -0.90 41.72 12.74
C ALA A 1009 -1.26 42.27 11.35
N GLY A 1010 -2.54 42.21 10.98
CA GLY A 1010 -3.05 42.65 9.67
C GLY A 1010 -2.65 41.77 8.49
N ARG A 1011 -2.07 40.58 8.72
CA ARG A 1011 -1.56 39.68 7.68
C ARG A 1011 -2.28 38.33 7.60
N VAL A 1012 -3.13 38.02 8.58
CA VAL A 1012 -3.90 36.78 8.63
C VAL A 1012 -5.38 37.06 8.35
N HIS A 1013 -5.93 36.40 7.34
CA HIS A 1013 -7.36 36.35 7.04
C HIS A 1013 -7.95 35.06 7.61
N ILE A 1014 -9.08 35.15 8.31
CA ILE A 1014 -9.84 33.99 8.78
C ILE A 1014 -11.16 33.97 8.03
N GLU A 1015 -11.31 33.01 7.12
CA GLU A 1015 -12.53 32.81 6.36
C GLU A 1015 -13.46 31.81 7.09
N PRO A 1016 -14.76 32.13 7.23
CA PRO A 1016 -15.77 31.19 7.72
C PRO A 1016 -15.82 29.88 6.93
N GLU A 1017 -16.59 28.89 7.41
CA GLU A 1017 -16.94 27.74 6.58
C GLU A 1017 -17.62 28.21 5.28
N THR A 1018 -17.10 27.73 4.14
CA THR A 1018 -17.55 28.14 2.81
C THR A 1018 -17.54 26.96 1.84
N HIS A 1019 -18.44 26.99 0.85
CA HIS A 1019 -18.44 26.07 -0.29
C HIS A 1019 -17.43 26.50 -1.37
N ASP A 1020 -16.98 27.75 -1.35
CA ASP A 1020 -16.16 28.37 -2.40
C ASP A 1020 -14.65 28.28 -2.10
N VAL A 1021 -14.20 27.17 -1.52
CA VAL A 1021 -12.78 26.95 -1.18
C VAL A 1021 -11.85 27.03 -2.40
N ALA A 1022 -12.38 26.74 -3.59
CA ALA A 1022 -11.69 26.87 -4.87
C ALA A 1022 -11.16 28.29 -5.12
N LEU A 1023 -11.89 29.33 -4.68
CA LEU A 1023 -11.47 30.72 -4.85
C LEU A 1023 -10.16 30.98 -4.12
N TRP A 1024 -10.01 30.41 -2.93
CA TRP A 1024 -8.81 30.56 -2.12
C TRP A 1024 -7.62 29.80 -2.69
N TYR A 1025 -7.81 28.60 -3.23
CA TYR A 1025 -6.74 27.91 -3.94
C TYR A 1025 -6.26 28.70 -5.17
N ARG A 1026 -7.19 29.25 -5.95
CA ARG A 1026 -6.85 30.04 -7.15
C ARG A 1026 -6.09 31.33 -6.83
N ALA A 1027 -6.43 31.99 -5.71
CA ALA A 1027 -5.80 33.23 -5.26
C ALA A 1027 -4.41 33.02 -4.59
N ALA A 1028 -4.14 31.83 -4.07
CA ALA A 1028 -2.93 31.52 -3.30
C ALA A 1028 -1.66 31.35 -4.16
N ASP A 1029 -0.50 31.37 -3.49
CA ASP A 1029 0.83 31.04 -4.03
C ASP A 1029 1.39 29.73 -3.50
N ALA A 1030 0.91 29.28 -2.33
CA ALA A 1030 1.30 28.00 -1.74
C ALA A 1030 0.23 27.50 -0.77
N PHE A 1031 0.15 26.19 -0.63
CA PHE A 1031 -0.73 25.52 0.31
C PHE A 1031 0.06 25.00 1.51
N VAL A 1032 -0.43 25.27 2.73
CA VAL A 1032 0.21 24.84 3.98
C VAL A 1032 -0.75 23.98 4.80
N PHE A 1033 -0.27 22.81 5.20
CA PHE A 1033 -1.05 21.80 5.90
C PHE A 1033 -0.31 21.27 7.14
N ALA A 1034 -0.82 21.58 8.33
CA ALA A 1034 -0.12 21.26 9.60
C ALA A 1034 -0.73 20.11 10.40
N SER A 1035 -1.69 19.39 9.83
CA SER A 1035 -2.51 18.43 10.59
C SER A 1035 -1.68 17.35 11.28
N LYS A 1036 -2.10 16.97 12.50
CA LYS A 1036 -1.46 15.95 13.33
C LYS A 1036 -1.97 14.54 13.06
N ASN A 1037 -3.16 14.41 12.47
CA ASN A 1037 -3.76 13.11 12.14
C ASN A 1037 -4.73 13.26 10.97
N GLU A 1038 -4.44 12.57 9.86
CA GLU A 1038 -5.26 12.55 8.66
C GLU A 1038 -5.08 11.23 7.91
N SER A 1039 -6.17 10.61 7.44
CA SER A 1039 -6.06 9.38 6.67
C SER A 1039 -5.58 9.64 5.24
N TYR A 1040 -6.31 10.48 4.49
CA TYR A 1040 -5.99 10.88 3.12
C TYR A 1040 -6.67 12.21 2.78
N PRO A 1041 -6.06 13.36 3.12
CA PRO A 1041 -6.72 14.67 3.07
C PRO A 1041 -6.99 15.13 1.64
N ARG A 1042 -8.26 15.41 1.34
CA ARG A 1042 -8.71 15.88 0.03
C ARG A 1042 -8.11 17.22 -0.36
N VAL A 1043 -7.96 18.13 0.60
CA VAL A 1043 -7.45 19.50 0.39
C VAL A 1043 -6.04 19.54 -0.22
N ILE A 1044 -5.21 18.52 0.00
CA ILE A 1044 -3.89 18.41 -0.66
C ILE A 1044 -4.08 18.13 -2.15
N VAL A 1045 -4.95 17.18 -2.51
CA VAL A 1045 -5.27 16.85 -3.92
C VAL A 1045 -5.93 18.05 -4.60
N GLU A 1046 -6.81 18.76 -3.90
CA GLU A 1046 -7.44 19.99 -4.38
C GLU A 1046 -6.37 21.04 -4.68
N ALA A 1047 -5.50 21.37 -3.73
CA ALA A 1047 -4.42 22.33 -3.92
C ALA A 1047 -3.46 21.95 -5.08
N MET A 1048 -3.12 20.66 -5.22
CA MET A 1048 -2.32 20.18 -6.35
C MET A 1048 -3.01 20.40 -7.70
N SER A 1049 -4.35 20.30 -7.77
CA SER A 1049 -5.10 20.54 -9.02
C SER A 1049 -5.10 22.01 -9.48
N PHE A 1050 -4.82 22.93 -8.56
CA PHE A 1050 -4.56 24.35 -8.83
C PHE A 1050 -3.07 24.65 -9.08
N GLY A 1051 -2.20 23.63 -9.04
CA GLY A 1051 -0.76 23.77 -9.21
C GLY A 1051 -0.10 24.52 -8.07
N LEU A 1052 -0.63 24.40 -6.84
CA LEU A 1052 0.00 25.03 -5.68
C LEU A 1052 1.19 24.18 -5.19
N PRO A 1053 2.34 24.79 -4.86
CA PRO A 1053 3.37 24.12 -4.11
C PRO A 1053 2.84 23.79 -2.70
N ILE A 1054 3.13 22.58 -2.24
CA ILE A 1054 2.58 22.03 -0.99
C ILE A 1054 3.65 22.00 0.10
N VAL A 1055 3.34 22.52 1.28
CA VAL A 1055 4.08 22.24 2.53
C VAL A 1055 3.14 21.49 3.46
N SER A 1056 3.52 20.28 3.89
CA SER A 1056 2.65 19.45 4.71
C SER A 1056 3.40 18.75 5.84
N SER A 1057 2.74 18.57 6.97
CA SER A 1057 3.16 17.58 7.96
C SER A 1057 3.13 16.17 7.35
N ALA A 1058 4.09 15.32 7.75
CA ALA A 1058 4.18 13.92 7.36
C ALA A 1058 3.31 13.04 8.28
N VAL A 1059 2.04 12.85 7.91
CA VAL A 1059 1.05 12.05 8.65
C VAL A 1059 0.29 11.13 7.70
N PHE A 1060 0.38 9.82 7.94
CA PHE A 1060 -0.30 8.76 7.18
C PHE A 1060 -0.36 9.06 5.67
N GLY A 1061 -1.55 9.31 5.10
CA GLY A 1061 -1.73 9.47 3.66
C GLY A 1061 -1.12 10.73 3.04
N THR A 1062 -0.67 11.73 3.81
CA THR A 1062 0.06 12.86 3.22
C THR A 1062 1.37 12.41 2.58
N GLN A 1063 2.01 11.38 3.15
CA GLN A 1063 3.24 10.78 2.64
C GLN A 1063 3.01 9.93 1.38
N GLU A 1064 1.77 9.52 1.13
CA GLU A 1064 1.38 8.82 -0.10
C GLU A 1064 1.01 9.82 -1.21
N GLN A 1065 0.48 10.98 -0.85
CA GLN A 1065 0.13 12.05 -1.79
C GLN A 1065 1.36 12.82 -2.26
N ILE A 1066 2.31 13.10 -1.37
CA ILE A 1066 3.45 14.00 -1.61
C ILE A 1066 4.75 13.22 -1.67
N VAL A 1067 5.52 13.43 -2.75
CA VAL A 1067 6.92 13.03 -2.82
C VAL A 1067 7.78 14.18 -2.32
N ASP A 1068 8.41 13.98 -1.15
CA ASP A 1068 9.20 15.03 -0.48
C ASP A 1068 10.34 15.56 -1.36
N GLY A 1069 10.48 16.88 -1.41
CA GLY A 1069 11.46 17.58 -2.23
C GLY A 1069 11.12 17.65 -3.73
N GLU A 1070 10.15 16.86 -4.21
CA GLU A 1070 9.74 16.80 -5.62
C GLU A 1070 8.39 17.48 -5.84
N SER A 1071 7.31 16.93 -5.29
CA SER A 1071 5.93 17.43 -5.48
C SER A 1071 5.40 18.25 -4.29
N GLY A 1072 6.24 18.44 -3.27
CA GLY A 1072 5.93 19.17 -2.05
C GLY A 1072 7.04 19.01 -1.02
N LEU A 1073 6.91 19.69 0.12
CA LEU A 1073 7.87 19.67 1.21
C LEU A 1073 7.20 19.07 2.46
N LEU A 1074 7.72 17.94 2.93
CA LEU A 1074 7.24 17.27 4.13
C LEU A 1074 8.06 17.68 5.36
N TYR A 1075 7.41 17.72 6.53
CA TYR A 1075 8.08 17.91 7.82
C TYR A 1075 7.45 17.04 8.92
N PRO A 1076 8.22 16.66 9.97
CA PRO A 1076 7.66 15.92 11.09
C PRO A 1076 6.54 16.71 11.81
N PRO A 1077 5.41 16.09 12.19
CA PRO A 1077 4.32 16.79 12.85
C PRO A 1077 4.77 17.47 14.14
N GLY A 1078 4.42 18.74 14.33
CA GLY A 1078 4.84 19.56 15.47
C GLY A 1078 6.25 20.15 15.38
N ASP A 1079 7.03 19.86 14.33
CA ASP A 1079 8.36 20.45 14.13
C ASP A 1079 8.27 21.82 13.45
N ILE A 1080 8.07 22.84 14.28
CA ILE A 1080 7.92 24.24 13.85
C ILE A 1080 9.19 24.73 13.12
N ALA A 1081 10.39 24.32 13.55
CA ALA A 1081 11.65 24.76 12.95
C ALA A 1081 11.82 24.26 11.50
N HIS A 1082 11.42 23.01 11.23
CA HIS A 1082 11.37 22.48 9.86
C HIS A 1082 10.33 23.22 9.02
N LEU A 1083 9.14 23.44 9.56
CA LEU A 1083 8.10 24.21 8.86
C LEU A 1083 8.60 25.62 8.50
N THR A 1084 9.22 26.35 9.44
CA THR A 1084 9.80 27.68 9.20
C THR A 1084 10.82 27.66 8.05
N ARG A 1085 11.68 26.63 7.97
CA ARG A 1085 12.67 26.52 6.89
C ARG A 1085 12.04 26.32 5.52
N HIS A 1086 10.99 25.50 5.45
CA HIS A 1086 10.24 25.29 4.21
C HIS A 1086 9.50 26.55 3.77
N LEU A 1087 8.87 27.27 4.71
CA LEU A 1087 8.24 28.56 4.44
C LEU A 1087 9.27 29.60 3.96
N HIS A 1088 10.43 29.70 4.62
CA HIS A 1088 11.51 30.59 4.21
C HIS A 1088 11.97 30.30 2.78
N ARG A 1089 12.18 29.02 2.43
CA ARG A 1089 12.54 28.60 1.07
C ARG A 1089 11.48 29.00 0.04
N LEU A 1090 10.20 28.77 0.34
CA LEU A 1090 9.12 29.16 -0.54
C LEU A 1090 9.01 30.67 -0.73
N LEU A 1091 9.36 31.48 0.26
CA LEU A 1091 9.31 32.94 0.17
C LEU A 1091 10.49 33.53 -0.61
N THR A 1092 11.68 32.98 -0.38
CA THR A 1092 12.94 33.55 -0.90
C THR A 1092 13.37 33.01 -2.26
N ASP A 1093 12.94 31.80 -2.65
CA ASP A 1093 13.31 31.17 -3.92
C ASP A 1093 12.10 30.99 -4.85
N GLY A 1094 11.88 31.99 -5.71
CA GLY A 1094 10.82 31.96 -6.71
C GLY A 1094 10.95 30.83 -7.74
N ARG A 1095 12.17 30.37 -8.03
CA ARG A 1095 12.40 29.26 -8.97
C ARG A 1095 12.01 27.93 -8.33
N ALA A 1096 12.43 27.68 -7.09
CA ALA A 1096 12.01 26.49 -6.34
C ALA A 1096 10.49 26.45 -6.15
N ARG A 1097 9.86 27.59 -5.85
CA ARG A 1097 8.40 27.69 -5.73
C ARG A 1097 7.69 27.30 -7.03
N ALA A 1098 8.15 27.79 -8.18
CA ALA A 1098 7.59 27.44 -9.50
C ALA A 1098 7.82 25.97 -9.86
N ALA A 1099 9.00 25.42 -9.56
CA ALA A 1099 9.29 24.01 -9.81
C ALA A 1099 8.40 23.07 -8.97
N LEU A 1100 8.21 23.38 -7.67
CA LEU A 1100 7.31 22.62 -6.79
C LEU A 1100 5.85 22.71 -7.25
N ALA A 1101 5.41 23.86 -7.75
CA ALA A 1101 4.08 24.06 -8.32
C ALA A 1101 3.82 23.15 -9.54
N GLU A 1102 4.76 23.11 -10.48
CA GLU A 1102 4.68 22.26 -11.67
C GLU A 1102 4.70 20.77 -11.33
N SER A 1103 5.58 20.36 -10.41
CA SER A 1103 5.65 18.98 -9.93
C SER A 1103 4.39 18.58 -9.16
N ALA A 1104 3.82 19.47 -8.34
CA ALA A 1104 2.55 19.22 -7.65
C ALA A 1104 1.38 19.01 -8.64
N ALA A 1105 1.30 19.84 -9.68
CA ALA A 1105 0.31 19.70 -10.75
C ALA A 1105 0.48 18.38 -11.53
N THR A 1106 1.71 17.94 -11.76
CA THR A 1106 2.00 16.64 -12.38
C THR A 1106 1.60 15.50 -11.44
N ARG A 1107 1.97 15.59 -10.16
CA ARG A 1107 1.66 14.59 -9.13
C ARG A 1107 0.16 14.36 -9.00
N PHE A 1108 -0.66 15.40 -9.07
CA PHE A 1108 -2.13 15.26 -9.08
C PHE A 1108 -2.62 14.20 -10.08
N TRP A 1109 -2.06 14.19 -11.29
CA TRP A 1109 -2.47 13.25 -12.34
C TRP A 1109 -1.86 11.86 -12.19
N GLU A 1110 -0.79 11.70 -11.42
CA GLU A 1110 -0.26 10.39 -11.02
C GLU A 1110 -1.13 9.73 -9.93
N LEU A 1111 -1.82 10.55 -9.11
CA LEU A 1111 -2.78 10.06 -8.14
C LEU A 1111 -4.06 9.56 -8.80
N VAL A 1112 -4.86 8.85 -8.02
CA VAL A 1112 -6.17 8.32 -8.44
C VAL A 1112 -7.11 9.49 -8.74
N THR A 1113 -7.57 9.58 -9.98
CA THR A 1113 -8.55 10.60 -10.38
C THR A 1113 -9.95 10.24 -9.90
N TYR A 1114 -10.87 11.21 -9.92
CA TYR A 1114 -12.27 10.97 -9.56
C TYR A 1114 -12.93 9.84 -10.37
N ARG A 1115 -12.67 9.79 -11.68
CA ARG A 1115 -13.20 8.75 -12.57
C ARG A 1115 -12.65 7.38 -12.21
N GLU A 1116 -11.35 7.29 -11.91
CA GLU A 1116 -10.72 6.05 -11.45
C GLU A 1116 -11.30 5.59 -10.11
N MET A 1117 -11.42 6.50 -9.13
CA MET A 1117 -12.01 6.20 -7.82
C MET A 1117 -13.43 5.64 -7.95
N VAL A 1118 -14.32 6.33 -8.67
CA VAL A 1118 -15.71 5.90 -8.87
C VAL A 1118 -15.77 4.54 -9.57
N HIS A 1119 -14.92 4.33 -10.60
CA HIS A 1119 -14.83 3.04 -11.29
C HIS A 1119 -14.41 1.91 -10.36
N GLN A 1120 -13.40 2.14 -9.50
CA GLN A 1120 -12.93 1.14 -8.55
C GLN A 1120 -14.02 0.76 -7.54
N TYR A 1121 -14.81 1.73 -7.05
CA TYR A 1121 -15.98 1.44 -6.21
C TYR A 1121 -17.03 0.61 -6.97
N PHE A 1122 -17.32 0.95 -8.23
CA PHE A 1122 -18.22 0.16 -9.08
C PHE A 1122 -17.75 -1.29 -9.24
N VAL A 1123 -16.45 -1.50 -9.50
CA VAL A 1123 -15.84 -2.84 -9.61
C VAL A 1123 -16.03 -3.63 -8.32
N LEU A 1124 -15.74 -3.03 -7.15
CA LEU A 1124 -15.90 -3.70 -5.87
C LEU A 1124 -17.36 -4.01 -5.52
N ILE A 1125 -18.28 -3.10 -5.83
CA ILE A 1125 -19.72 -3.29 -5.65
C ILE A 1125 -20.20 -4.51 -6.44
N ARG A 1126 -19.84 -4.61 -7.73
CA ARG A 1126 -20.20 -5.77 -8.57
C ARG A 1126 -19.57 -7.07 -8.07
N GLN A 1127 -18.31 -7.03 -7.64
CA GLN A 1127 -17.63 -8.19 -7.06
C GLN A 1127 -18.35 -8.68 -5.79
N ALA A 1128 -18.74 -7.78 -4.88
CA ALA A 1128 -19.42 -8.15 -3.64
C ALA A 1128 -20.75 -8.87 -3.89
N VAL A 1129 -21.54 -8.42 -4.86
CA VAL A 1129 -22.81 -9.06 -5.25
C VAL A 1129 -22.56 -10.41 -5.94
N ALA A 1130 -21.58 -10.47 -6.85
CA ALA A 1130 -21.21 -11.70 -7.57
C ALA A 1130 -20.69 -12.81 -6.64
N GLU A 1131 -19.88 -12.46 -5.64
CA GLU A 1131 -19.33 -13.42 -4.68
C GLU A 1131 -20.40 -14.06 -3.78
N LYS A 1132 -21.46 -13.31 -3.42
CA LYS A 1132 -22.49 -13.77 -2.47
C LYS A 1132 -23.69 -14.47 -3.13
N SER A 1133 -23.96 -14.17 -4.39
CA SER A 1133 -25.09 -14.72 -5.15
C SER A 1133 -24.91 -16.19 -5.57
N GLY A 1134 -23.67 -16.67 -5.73
CA GLY A 1134 -23.40 -18.07 -6.11
C GLY A 1134 -24.04 -18.51 -7.43
N GLU A 1135 -24.59 -17.57 -8.22
CA GLU A 1135 -25.35 -17.89 -9.43
C GLU A 1135 -24.41 -18.38 -10.54
N PRO A 1136 -24.63 -19.58 -11.12
CA PRO A 1136 -23.95 -19.96 -12.34
C PRO A 1136 -24.41 -19.05 -13.48
N ALA A 1137 -23.46 -18.66 -14.33
CA ALA A 1137 -23.71 -17.82 -15.50
C ALA A 1137 -24.88 -18.35 -16.33
N ARG A 1138 -26.01 -17.62 -16.36
CA ARG A 1138 -27.09 -17.89 -17.32
C ARG A 1138 -26.79 -17.14 -18.62
N PRO A 1139 -26.87 -17.82 -19.78
CA PRO A 1139 -26.84 -17.13 -21.06
C PRO A 1139 -28.09 -16.27 -21.20
N VAL A 1140 -27.91 -15.00 -21.58
CA VAL A 1140 -29.00 -14.13 -21.98
C VAL A 1140 -29.37 -14.48 -23.41
N THR A 1141 -30.55 -15.07 -23.61
CA THR A 1141 -31.23 -15.08 -24.91
C THR A 1141 -31.86 -13.71 -25.10
N HIS A 1142 -31.40 -12.96 -26.10
CA HIS A 1142 -32.10 -11.76 -26.56
C HIS A 1142 -33.37 -12.19 -27.31
N GLU A 1143 -34.51 -12.12 -26.65
CA GLU A 1143 -35.82 -11.92 -27.31
C GLU A 1143 -36.46 -10.64 -26.76
N GLY A 1144 -36.83 -9.74 -27.69
CA GLY A 1144 -37.59 -8.50 -27.44
C GLY A 1144 -36.73 -7.28 -27.13
N THR A 1145 -36.81 -6.15 -27.83
CA THR A 1145 -37.75 -5.70 -28.87
C THR A 1145 -37.07 -4.55 -29.62
N VAL A 1146 -36.89 -4.71 -30.92
CA VAL A 1146 -36.69 -3.59 -31.85
C VAL A 1146 -38.06 -2.96 -32.06
N ALA A 1147 -38.26 -1.71 -31.63
CA ALA A 1147 -39.29 -0.85 -32.17
C ALA A 1147 -39.00 0.64 -31.87
N ALA A 1148 -38.77 1.37 -32.97
CA ALA A 1148 -38.72 2.82 -33.19
C ALA A 1148 -37.59 3.63 -32.51
#